data_AF-A0A0W1AJQ8-F1
#
_entry.id   AF-A0A0W1AJQ8-F1
#
_cell.length_a   1.000
_cell.length_b   1.000
_cell.length_c   1.000
_cell.angle_alpha   90.00
_cell.angle_beta   90.00
_cell.angle_gamma   90.00
#
_symmetry.space_group_name_H-M   'P 1'
#
loop_
_entity.id
_entity.type
_entity.pdbx_description
1 polymer ?
#
loop_
_entity_poly.entity_id
_entity_poly.type
_entity_poly.pdbx_seq_one_letter_code
_entity_poly.pdbx_strand_id
1 'polypeptide(L)'
;MSLTSDEHQTIKPVDLVFILAIAGRIDAQSRIFAEKLHEDRTIYHAYAVLDSLSSSYSMFKYFFDVFVPDGTNDSMHELMMTPGGIIAICIESVFLVSFSFFAARFENQKDDAMKQLIAKAWPYFRDVMKALKNAYKGFRSAIVAISLIGNVDLKYLITPIGLLLGVFAAANRVWLRFMTDKRNKLMDLNAGQLLKIKKLRSLTVEESKAYLDTPGLSLTERFLVLAAVGAGGFIDGLYLYVGLLGLAALSSPLLTAMAVISGIYTLSCIVTRLYEEYDYQMKLVVAQSRCELAVAAKLLETSFAELWSLTNKANKNFDDITAIRTWQLVVHADIKRFAEKRLQLSQQASRSYLSAILVGLKNGLYAYSALASLLFFVGSFLVLMGISFPPFLLVSCVVFGLVFMACFAAHSVFRAYKQSSSAANEDEKSYKDLIEMKNHLLRGAGDYMEPESFQHSIQDVLYLDPSPQFFFQEWFEVFRSLFSGFGKGQKFVDFAGNPLQEMDEHGHYQDTPIMYVLAVFNALFFSIILALRALAKGLGRPPKGQADKDGMSGREPLNAEVALKTEVLRESSQSNKSLTDSQKSIFTIPSLIGFFSKKPTPSSTLSTPQTSPRASKPATPPRPATPQRPATPSRPSTPSISTKLIKPSIPHIKSENDFSIYAASLQNKVLGLM
;
A
#
# COMPACT_ATOMS: atom_id res chain seq x y z
N MET A 1 48.41 -32.03 20.74
CA MET A 1 48.13 -30.66 20.24
C MET A 1 46.65 -30.38 20.48
N SER A 2 46.32 -29.64 21.53
CA SER A 2 44.93 -29.26 21.84
C SER A 2 44.56 -27.98 21.11
N LEU A 3 43.52 -28.03 20.29
CA LEU A 3 42.80 -26.86 19.81
C LEU A 3 41.93 -26.35 20.96
N THR A 4 42.43 -25.39 21.71
CA THR A 4 41.60 -24.56 22.60
C THR A 4 40.77 -23.63 21.73
N SER A 5 39.45 -23.82 21.77
CA SER A 5 38.44 -23.00 21.09
C SER A 5 38.42 -21.58 21.66
N ASP A 6 38.76 -20.59 20.84
CA ASP A 6 38.61 -19.14 21.10
C ASP A 6 37.14 -18.69 20.96
N GLU A 7 36.21 -19.35 21.66
CA GLU A 7 34.75 -19.13 21.46
C GLU A 7 34.14 -17.99 22.29
N HIS A 8 34.94 -17.18 22.98
CA HIS A 8 34.46 -16.01 23.75
C HIS A 8 35.23 -14.73 23.43
N GLN A 9 35.32 -14.36 22.16
CA GLN A 9 35.60 -12.95 21.81
C GLN A 9 34.32 -12.13 21.96
N THR A 10 34.07 -11.63 23.17
CA THR A 10 33.11 -10.55 23.39
C THR A 10 33.51 -9.35 22.52
N ILE A 11 32.68 -9.00 21.54
CA ILE A 11 32.88 -7.85 20.65
C ILE A 11 33.20 -6.63 21.53
N LYS A 12 34.39 -6.05 21.37
CA LYS A 12 34.80 -4.91 22.20
C LYS A 12 33.87 -3.72 21.90
N PRO A 13 33.51 -2.90 22.90
CA PRO A 13 32.67 -1.72 22.69
C PRO A 13 33.19 -0.79 21.58
N VAL A 14 34.51 -0.72 21.42
CA VAL A 14 35.18 0.06 20.36
C VAL A 14 34.88 -0.49 18.96
N ASP A 15 34.88 -1.81 18.80
CA ASP A 15 34.55 -2.48 17.52
C ASP A 15 33.07 -2.29 17.19
N LEU A 16 32.19 -2.33 18.19
CA LEU A 16 30.77 -2.05 18.01
C LEU A 16 30.53 -0.60 17.58
N VAL A 17 31.21 0.37 18.21
CA VAL A 17 31.14 1.79 17.82
C VAL A 17 31.65 1.99 16.40
N PHE A 18 32.75 1.32 16.01
CA PHE A 18 33.29 1.38 14.66
C PHE A 18 32.33 0.79 13.62
N ILE A 19 31.75 -0.39 13.89
CA ILE A 19 30.74 -1.02 13.03
C ILE A 19 29.50 -0.11 12.91
N LEU A 20 29.05 0.49 14.02
CA LEU A 20 27.91 1.41 14.01
C LEU A 20 28.20 2.68 13.22
N ALA A 21 29.44 3.21 13.30
CA ALA A 21 29.88 4.37 12.52
C ALA A 21 29.96 4.06 11.02
N ILE A 22 30.46 2.88 10.64
CA ILE A 22 30.44 2.41 9.24
C ILE A 22 29.00 2.29 8.75
N ALA A 23 28.12 1.64 9.53
CA ALA A 23 26.72 1.49 9.19
C ALA A 23 26.03 2.85 9.02
N GLY A 24 26.29 3.81 9.92
CA GLY A 24 25.78 5.17 9.83
C GLY A 24 26.26 5.91 8.59
N ARG A 25 27.55 5.76 8.22
CA ARG A 25 28.11 6.36 7.00
C ARG A 25 27.51 5.75 5.73
N ILE A 26 27.36 4.43 5.69
CA ILE A 26 26.72 3.72 4.57
C ILE A 26 25.27 4.18 4.43
N ASP A 27 24.52 4.31 5.54
CA ASP A 27 23.14 4.80 5.49
C ASP A 27 23.07 6.22 4.92
N ALA A 28 23.90 7.14 5.42
CA ALA A 28 23.94 8.52 4.92
C ALA A 28 24.32 8.61 3.43
N GLN A 29 25.36 7.90 3.00
CA GLN A 29 25.77 7.87 1.59
C GLN A 29 24.71 7.22 0.69
N SER A 30 24.06 6.16 1.18
CA SER A 30 23.00 5.48 0.45
C SER A 30 21.79 6.38 0.22
N ARG A 31 21.47 7.28 1.16
CA ARG A 31 20.39 8.27 1.02
C ARG A 31 20.70 9.32 -0.03
N ILE A 32 21.89 9.93 0.03
CA ILE A 32 22.34 10.92 -0.96
C ILE A 32 22.29 10.30 -2.37
N PHE A 33 22.75 9.05 -2.49
CA PHE A 33 22.68 8.33 -3.75
C PHE A 33 21.24 8.00 -4.17
N ALA A 34 20.39 7.61 -3.23
CA ALA A 34 18.98 7.32 -3.48
C ALA A 34 18.20 8.56 -3.95
N GLU A 35 18.47 9.73 -3.36
CA GLU A 35 17.92 11.03 -3.76
C GLU A 35 18.35 11.38 -5.19
N LYS A 36 19.66 11.28 -5.49
CA LYS A 36 20.18 11.51 -6.84
C LYS A 36 19.54 10.58 -7.88
N LEU A 37 19.36 9.31 -7.55
CA LEU A 37 18.66 8.35 -8.41
C LEU A 37 17.17 8.68 -8.57
N HIS A 38 16.53 9.20 -7.53
CA HIS A 38 15.13 9.60 -7.57
C HIS A 38 14.93 10.82 -8.48
N GLU A 39 15.83 11.79 -8.41
CA GLU A 39 15.83 13.00 -9.22
C GLU A 39 16.13 12.73 -10.71
N ASP A 40 17.15 11.92 -11.00
CA ASP A 40 17.57 11.61 -12.38
C ASP A 40 16.51 10.82 -13.16
N ARG A 41 15.65 10.07 -12.47
CA ARG A 41 14.56 9.24 -13.02
C ARG A 41 14.96 8.14 -14.00
N THR A 42 16.20 8.11 -14.52
CA THR A 42 16.72 7.09 -15.44
C THR A 42 16.49 5.67 -14.92
N ILE A 43 16.67 5.46 -13.61
CA ILE A 43 16.46 4.15 -12.99
C ILE A 43 15.00 3.68 -13.06
N TYR A 44 14.02 4.59 -13.03
CA TYR A 44 12.61 4.24 -13.20
C TYR A 44 12.29 3.86 -14.64
N HIS A 45 12.94 4.48 -15.62
CA HIS A 45 12.80 4.12 -17.03
C HIS A 45 13.41 2.74 -17.32
N ALA A 46 14.64 2.49 -16.86
CA ALA A 46 15.27 1.17 -16.98
C ALA A 46 14.41 0.09 -16.30
N TYR A 47 13.94 0.35 -15.09
CA TYR A 47 13.03 -0.55 -14.38
C TYR A 47 11.71 -0.78 -15.14
N ALA A 48 11.12 0.26 -15.74
CA ALA A 48 9.88 0.16 -16.49
C ALA A 48 10.01 -0.80 -17.67
N VAL A 49 11.13 -0.74 -18.40
CA VAL A 49 11.45 -1.67 -19.49
C VAL A 49 11.63 -3.09 -18.95
N LEU A 50 12.53 -3.30 -17.99
CA LEU A 50 12.86 -4.66 -17.51
C LEU A 50 11.70 -5.34 -16.81
N ASP A 51 10.93 -4.62 -15.98
CA ASP A 51 9.78 -5.21 -15.30
C ASP A 51 8.65 -5.54 -16.29
N SER A 52 8.49 -4.77 -17.38
CA SER A 52 7.51 -5.06 -18.43
C SER A 52 7.91 -6.28 -19.27
N LEU A 53 9.20 -6.44 -19.63
CA LEU A 53 9.71 -7.64 -20.30
C LEU A 53 9.49 -8.90 -19.45
N SER A 54 9.86 -8.84 -18.16
CA SER A 54 9.61 -9.93 -17.21
C SER A 54 8.11 -10.22 -17.02
N SER A 55 7.28 -9.18 -17.08
CA SER A 55 5.83 -9.31 -17.01
C SER A 55 5.25 -9.96 -18.26
N SER A 56 5.79 -9.67 -19.45
CA SER A 56 5.34 -10.28 -20.71
C SER A 56 5.53 -11.79 -20.69
N TYR A 57 6.75 -12.28 -20.43
CA TYR A 57 6.99 -13.72 -20.26
C TYR A 57 6.05 -14.35 -19.24
N SER A 58 5.92 -13.70 -18.09
CA SER A 58 5.07 -14.18 -17.00
C SER A 58 3.59 -14.27 -17.39
N MET A 59 3.10 -13.36 -18.23
CA MET A 59 1.72 -13.32 -18.70
C MET A 59 1.49 -14.31 -19.83
N PHE A 60 2.45 -14.46 -20.74
CA PHE A 60 2.44 -15.50 -21.76
C PHE A 60 2.39 -16.89 -21.11
N LYS A 61 3.26 -17.18 -20.14
CA LYS A 61 3.23 -18.44 -19.39
C LYS A 61 1.91 -18.65 -18.65
N TYR A 62 1.37 -17.60 -18.04
CA TYR A 62 0.06 -17.68 -17.39
C TYR A 62 -1.06 -18.01 -18.38
N PHE A 63 -1.07 -17.36 -19.55
CA PHE A 63 -2.03 -17.64 -20.61
C PHE A 63 -1.90 -19.10 -21.07
N PHE A 64 -0.68 -19.56 -21.32
CA PHE A 64 -0.41 -20.93 -21.72
C PHE A 64 -0.90 -21.95 -20.67
N ASP A 65 -0.53 -21.76 -19.39
CA ASP A 65 -0.93 -22.62 -18.26
C ASP A 65 -2.47 -22.68 -18.07
N VAL A 66 -3.21 -21.65 -18.46
CA VAL A 66 -4.67 -21.57 -18.27
C VAL A 66 -5.43 -22.12 -19.48
N PHE A 67 -4.97 -21.82 -20.69
CA PHE A 67 -5.73 -22.09 -21.92
C PHE A 67 -5.25 -23.31 -22.70
N VAL A 68 -4.06 -23.84 -22.41
CA VAL A 68 -3.51 -25.03 -23.07
C VAL A 68 -3.54 -26.20 -22.07
N PRO A 69 -4.48 -27.15 -22.23
CA PRO A 69 -4.53 -28.36 -21.40
C PRO A 69 -3.22 -29.16 -21.53
N ASP A 70 -2.72 -29.67 -20.40
CA ASP A 70 -1.49 -30.47 -20.33
C ASP A 70 -0.24 -29.81 -20.94
N GLY A 71 -0.23 -28.47 -21.01
CA GLY A 71 0.87 -27.69 -21.58
C GLY A 71 2.21 -28.00 -20.91
N THR A 72 3.08 -28.71 -21.62
CA THR A 72 4.47 -28.92 -21.22
C THR A 72 5.32 -27.71 -21.62
N ASN A 73 6.53 -27.59 -21.06
CA ASN A 73 7.46 -26.56 -21.51
C ASN A 73 7.84 -26.75 -22.99
N ASP A 74 7.89 -28.00 -23.48
CA ASP A 74 8.18 -28.30 -24.88
C ASP A 74 7.05 -27.82 -25.81
N SER A 75 5.78 -28.07 -25.45
CA SER A 75 4.64 -27.55 -26.21
C SER A 75 4.59 -26.02 -26.19
N MET A 76 5.05 -25.39 -25.11
CA MET A 76 5.19 -23.93 -25.05
C MET A 76 6.29 -23.47 -26.00
N HIS A 77 7.45 -24.14 -26.01
CA HIS A 77 8.55 -23.86 -26.94
C HIS A 77 8.09 -23.99 -28.40
N GLU A 78 7.44 -25.09 -28.77
CA GLU A 78 6.94 -25.31 -30.13
C GLU A 78 5.96 -24.21 -30.55
N LEU A 79 5.02 -23.84 -29.67
CA LEU A 79 4.09 -22.75 -29.93
C LEU A 79 4.83 -21.42 -30.16
N MET A 80 5.81 -21.12 -29.31
CA MET A 80 6.64 -19.91 -29.40
C MET A 80 7.46 -19.84 -30.69
N MET A 81 7.82 -20.99 -31.27
CA MET A 81 8.56 -21.08 -32.53
C MET A 81 7.67 -21.00 -33.78
N THR A 82 6.35 -21.11 -33.64
CA THR A 82 5.44 -20.86 -34.78
C THR A 82 5.46 -19.38 -35.19
N PRO A 83 5.24 -19.05 -36.49
CA PRO A 83 5.15 -17.65 -36.92
C PRO A 83 4.11 -16.84 -36.15
N GLY A 84 2.96 -17.46 -35.80
CA GLY A 84 1.92 -16.85 -35.01
C GLY A 84 2.34 -16.56 -33.56
N GLY A 85 3.05 -17.51 -32.92
CA GLY A 85 3.59 -17.34 -31.57
C GLY A 85 4.62 -16.22 -31.49
N ILE A 86 5.57 -16.18 -32.42
CA ILE A 86 6.59 -15.12 -32.52
C ILE A 86 5.91 -13.74 -32.66
N ILE A 87 4.97 -13.60 -33.60
CA ILE A 87 4.26 -12.34 -33.82
C ILE A 87 3.49 -11.90 -32.57
N ALA A 88 2.77 -12.82 -31.93
CA ALA A 88 1.99 -12.53 -30.72
C ALA A 88 2.89 -12.03 -29.58
N ILE A 89 3.99 -12.73 -29.31
CA ILE A 89 4.95 -12.38 -28.26
C ILE A 89 5.63 -11.05 -28.54
N CYS A 90 6.06 -10.81 -29.78
CA CYS A 90 6.70 -9.56 -30.17
C CYS A 90 5.75 -8.37 -30.00
N ILE A 91 4.51 -8.49 -30.48
CA ILE A 91 3.49 -7.44 -30.33
C ILE A 91 3.19 -7.18 -28.86
N GLU A 92 2.97 -8.23 -28.06
CA GLU A 92 2.71 -8.10 -26.63
C GLU A 92 3.89 -7.42 -25.91
N SER A 93 5.12 -7.90 -26.15
CA SER A 93 6.33 -7.36 -25.51
C SER A 93 6.55 -5.90 -25.87
N VAL A 94 6.47 -5.55 -27.16
CA VAL A 94 6.64 -4.17 -27.63
C VAL A 94 5.55 -3.27 -27.05
N PHE A 95 4.30 -3.72 -27.02
CA PHE A 95 3.20 -2.97 -26.41
C PHE A 95 3.45 -2.72 -24.92
N LEU A 96 3.77 -3.76 -24.15
CA LEU A 96 4.01 -3.66 -22.71
C LEU A 96 5.20 -2.77 -22.37
N VAL A 97 6.31 -2.93 -23.10
CA VAL A 97 7.52 -2.11 -22.92
C VAL A 97 7.25 -0.66 -23.25
N SER A 98 6.65 -0.39 -24.42
CA SER A 98 6.36 0.97 -24.86
C SER A 98 5.40 1.65 -23.89
N PHE A 99 4.31 0.98 -23.51
CA PHE A 99 3.30 1.54 -22.62
C PHE A 99 3.86 1.78 -21.20
N SER A 100 4.66 0.86 -20.66
CA SER A 100 5.37 1.01 -19.38
C SER A 100 6.36 2.18 -19.40
N PHE A 101 7.16 2.28 -20.46
CA PHE A 101 8.16 3.33 -20.63
C PHE A 101 7.51 4.70 -20.75
N PHE A 102 6.50 4.84 -21.60
CA PHE A 102 5.75 6.09 -21.75
C PHE A 102 5.03 6.49 -20.46
N ALA A 103 4.43 5.54 -19.74
CA ALA A 103 3.82 5.84 -18.44
C ALA A 103 4.83 6.36 -17.42
N ALA A 104 6.04 5.78 -17.38
CA ALA A 104 7.13 6.30 -16.52
C ALA A 104 7.60 7.69 -16.98
N ARG A 105 7.68 7.93 -18.29
CA ARG A 105 8.10 9.23 -18.87
C ARG A 105 7.08 10.35 -18.61
N PHE A 106 5.80 10.00 -18.53
CA PHE A 106 4.70 10.95 -18.40
C PHE A 106 4.18 11.13 -16.96
N GLU A 107 4.76 10.45 -15.95
CA GLU A 107 4.29 10.49 -14.54
C GLU A 107 4.10 11.92 -14.00
N ASN A 108 4.96 12.86 -14.41
CA ASN A 108 4.94 14.25 -13.93
C ASN A 108 4.30 15.25 -14.91
N GLN A 109 3.80 14.81 -16.06
CA GLN A 109 3.23 15.73 -17.05
C GLN A 109 1.76 16.04 -16.73
N LYS A 110 1.43 17.34 -16.61
CA LYS A 110 0.09 17.83 -16.25
C LYS A 110 -0.68 18.46 -17.41
N ASP A 111 -0.03 18.76 -18.52
CA ASP A 111 -0.66 19.60 -19.56
C ASP A 111 -1.46 18.80 -20.60
N ASP A 112 -1.14 17.51 -20.79
CA ASP A 112 -1.72 16.66 -21.84
C ASP A 112 -2.57 15.52 -21.25
N ALA A 113 -3.85 15.51 -21.58
CA ALA A 113 -4.82 14.52 -21.10
C ALA A 113 -4.46 13.08 -21.52
N MET A 114 -3.90 12.88 -22.72
CA MET A 114 -3.53 11.55 -23.21
C MET A 114 -2.32 11.00 -22.46
N LYS A 115 -1.31 11.85 -22.24
CA LYS A 115 -0.11 11.46 -21.47
C LYS A 115 -0.45 11.18 -20.01
N GLN A 116 -1.34 11.98 -19.42
CA GLN A 116 -1.89 11.71 -18.10
C GLN A 116 -2.66 10.39 -18.04
N LEU A 117 -3.46 10.09 -19.08
CA LEU A 117 -4.21 8.83 -19.15
C LEU A 117 -3.24 7.64 -19.15
N ILE A 118 -2.19 7.68 -19.98
CA ILE A 118 -1.17 6.63 -20.03
C ILE A 118 -0.48 6.45 -18.68
N ALA A 119 -0.01 7.55 -18.07
CA ALA A 119 0.65 7.54 -16.77
C ALA A 119 -0.25 6.99 -15.65
N LYS A 120 -1.56 7.32 -15.69
CA LYS A 120 -2.54 6.84 -14.72
C LYS A 120 -2.99 5.40 -14.99
N ALA A 121 -3.05 4.94 -16.24
CA ALA A 121 -3.58 3.64 -16.60
C ALA A 121 -2.58 2.49 -16.40
N TRP A 122 -1.30 2.69 -16.73
CA TRP A 122 -0.29 1.63 -16.62
C TRP A 122 -0.23 0.96 -15.24
N PRO A 123 -0.26 1.70 -14.12
CA PRO A 123 -0.19 1.07 -12.83
C PRO A 123 -1.39 0.16 -12.51
N TYR A 124 -2.60 0.51 -12.97
CA TYR A 124 -3.79 -0.36 -12.86
C TYR A 124 -3.64 -1.61 -13.73
N PHE A 125 -3.24 -1.44 -14.98
CA PHE A 125 -3.04 -2.53 -15.92
C PHE A 125 -1.99 -3.54 -15.41
N ARG A 126 -0.87 -3.03 -14.87
CA ARG A 126 0.18 -3.83 -14.25
C ARG A 126 -0.31 -4.60 -13.02
N ASP A 127 -1.13 -3.98 -12.18
CA ASP A 127 -1.65 -4.63 -10.98
C ASP A 127 -2.63 -5.75 -11.32
N VAL A 128 -3.46 -5.57 -12.36
CA VAL A 128 -4.36 -6.59 -12.91
C VAL A 128 -3.58 -7.80 -13.41
N MET A 129 -2.59 -7.61 -14.29
CA MET A 129 -1.74 -8.70 -14.80
C MET A 129 -1.09 -9.49 -13.66
N LYS A 130 -0.52 -8.78 -12.68
CA LYS A 130 0.09 -9.43 -11.53
C LYS A 130 -0.93 -10.15 -10.65
N ALA A 131 -2.14 -9.64 -10.50
CA ALA A 131 -3.16 -10.24 -9.65
C ALA A 131 -3.65 -11.57 -10.23
N LEU A 132 -3.97 -11.57 -11.53
CA LEU A 132 -4.35 -12.76 -12.29
C LEU A 132 -3.32 -13.87 -12.10
N LYS A 133 -2.06 -13.56 -12.42
CA LYS A 133 -0.95 -14.52 -12.32
C LYS A 133 -0.70 -15.01 -10.90
N ASN A 134 -0.61 -14.09 -9.94
CA ASN A 134 -0.25 -14.46 -8.56
C ASN A 134 -1.35 -15.31 -7.92
N ALA A 135 -2.62 -14.96 -8.13
CA ALA A 135 -3.75 -15.73 -7.62
C ALA A 135 -3.77 -17.14 -8.19
N TYR A 136 -3.60 -17.28 -9.51
CA TYR A 136 -3.51 -18.59 -10.16
C TYR A 136 -2.34 -19.41 -9.62
N LYS A 137 -1.12 -18.84 -9.54
CA LYS A 137 0.06 -19.55 -9.03
C LYS A 137 -0.07 -19.93 -7.57
N GLY A 138 -0.60 -19.04 -6.73
CA GLY A 138 -0.84 -19.30 -5.32
C GLY A 138 -1.86 -20.42 -5.13
N PHE A 139 -2.97 -20.38 -5.86
CA PHE A 139 -3.99 -21.42 -5.81
C PHE A 139 -3.48 -22.77 -6.33
N ARG A 140 -2.78 -22.77 -7.48
CA ARG A 140 -2.11 -23.97 -8.02
C ARG A 140 -1.19 -24.61 -6.98
N SER A 141 -0.35 -23.81 -6.33
CA SER A 141 0.60 -24.30 -5.31
C SER A 141 -0.14 -24.87 -4.10
N ALA A 142 -1.21 -24.22 -3.65
CA ALA A 142 -2.04 -24.71 -2.54
C ALA A 142 -2.73 -26.03 -2.87
N ILE A 143 -3.33 -26.17 -4.06
CA ILE A 143 -3.96 -27.42 -4.49
C ILE A 143 -2.94 -28.55 -4.62
N VAL A 144 -1.75 -28.28 -5.18
CA VAL A 144 -0.68 -29.28 -5.26
C VAL A 144 -0.27 -29.74 -3.85
N ALA A 145 -0.05 -28.81 -2.92
CA ALA A 145 0.25 -29.16 -1.52
C ALA A 145 -0.85 -30.01 -0.87
N ILE A 146 -2.12 -29.62 -1.04
CA ILE A 146 -3.28 -30.37 -0.51
C ILE A 146 -3.34 -31.78 -1.12
N SER A 147 -3.11 -31.91 -2.42
CA SER A 147 -3.12 -33.21 -3.11
C SER A 147 -2.05 -34.15 -2.61
N LEU A 148 -0.85 -33.62 -2.32
CA LEU A 148 0.28 -34.38 -1.78
C LEU A 148 0.08 -34.78 -0.31
N ILE A 149 -0.63 -33.96 0.49
CA ILE A 149 -0.89 -34.26 1.90
C ILE A 149 -2.09 -35.21 2.06
N GLY A 150 -3.17 -34.97 1.32
CA GLY A 150 -4.44 -35.70 1.46
C GLY A 150 -4.58 -36.92 0.55
N ASN A 151 -3.64 -37.15 -0.38
CA ASN A 151 -3.75 -38.17 -1.44
C ASN A 151 -5.04 -38.04 -2.28
N VAL A 152 -5.59 -36.83 -2.40
CA VAL A 152 -6.78 -36.53 -3.22
C VAL A 152 -6.32 -35.77 -4.47
N ASP A 153 -6.63 -36.28 -5.66
CA ASP A 153 -6.35 -35.55 -6.89
C ASP A 153 -7.36 -34.42 -7.08
N LEU A 154 -6.92 -33.19 -6.84
CA LEU A 154 -7.70 -31.97 -7.01
C LEU A 154 -7.20 -31.12 -8.18
N LYS A 155 -6.32 -31.66 -9.04
CA LYS A 155 -5.68 -30.89 -10.12
C LYS A 155 -6.68 -30.28 -11.11
N TYR A 156 -7.82 -30.96 -11.33
CA TYR A 156 -8.91 -30.46 -12.18
C TYR A 156 -9.53 -29.14 -11.69
N LEU A 157 -9.35 -28.79 -10.40
CA LEU A 157 -9.84 -27.52 -9.84
C LEU A 157 -8.91 -26.34 -10.08
N ILE A 158 -7.64 -26.58 -10.45
CA ILE A 158 -6.60 -25.54 -10.55
C ILE A 158 -7.02 -24.45 -11.53
N THR A 159 -7.42 -24.83 -12.75
CA THR A 159 -7.79 -23.88 -13.80
C THR A 159 -9.07 -23.10 -13.51
N PRO A 160 -10.25 -23.74 -13.25
CA PRO A 160 -11.50 -22.99 -13.08
C PRO A 160 -11.50 -22.10 -11.83
N ILE A 161 -11.00 -22.60 -10.69
CA ILE A 161 -10.96 -21.81 -9.46
C ILE A 161 -9.82 -20.79 -9.52
N GLY A 162 -8.66 -21.16 -10.08
CA GLY A 162 -7.54 -20.23 -10.27
C GLY A 162 -7.91 -19.02 -11.12
N LEU A 163 -8.70 -19.23 -12.19
CA LEU A 163 -9.21 -18.14 -13.03
C LEU A 163 -10.23 -17.26 -12.29
N LEU A 164 -11.19 -17.87 -11.58
CA LEU A 164 -12.17 -17.13 -10.76
C LEU A 164 -11.48 -16.26 -9.70
N LEU A 165 -10.52 -16.84 -8.97
CA LEU A 165 -9.71 -16.12 -7.98
C LEU A 165 -8.83 -15.05 -8.64
N GLY A 166 -8.31 -15.30 -9.85
CA GLY A 166 -7.54 -14.33 -10.62
C GLY A 166 -8.36 -13.10 -11.02
N VAL A 167 -9.58 -13.29 -11.52
CA VAL A 167 -10.51 -12.20 -11.86
C VAL A 167 -10.90 -11.42 -10.60
N PHE A 168 -11.23 -12.12 -9.52
CA PHE A 168 -11.54 -11.51 -8.24
C PHE A 168 -10.36 -10.69 -7.69
N ALA A 169 -9.14 -11.24 -7.72
CA ALA A 169 -7.92 -10.55 -7.29
C ALA A 169 -7.66 -9.29 -8.14
N ALA A 170 -7.88 -9.37 -9.45
CA ALA A 170 -7.70 -8.23 -10.35
C ALA A 170 -8.69 -7.10 -10.04
N ALA A 171 -9.98 -7.42 -9.91
CA ALA A 171 -11.00 -6.45 -9.51
C ALA A 171 -10.69 -5.82 -8.14
N ASN A 172 -10.27 -6.65 -7.18
CA ASN A 172 -9.87 -6.19 -5.85
C ASN A 172 -8.69 -5.21 -5.91
N ARG A 173 -7.65 -5.48 -6.73
CA ARG A 173 -6.50 -4.56 -6.86
C ARG A 173 -6.86 -3.24 -7.52
N VAL A 174 -7.72 -3.26 -8.54
CA VAL A 174 -8.22 -2.03 -9.17
C VAL A 174 -8.95 -1.16 -8.14
N TRP A 175 -9.84 -1.77 -7.35
CA TRP A 175 -10.56 -1.07 -6.29
C TRP A 175 -9.64 -0.52 -5.19
N LEU A 176 -8.72 -1.35 -4.67
CA LEU A 176 -7.75 -0.93 -3.64
C LEU A 176 -6.88 0.24 -4.10
N ARG A 177 -6.49 0.23 -5.38
CA ARG A 177 -5.71 1.33 -5.95
C ARG A 177 -6.50 2.62 -6.04
N PHE A 178 -7.74 2.54 -6.53
CA PHE A 178 -8.65 3.68 -6.54
C PHE A 178 -8.84 4.28 -5.14
N MET A 179 -9.04 3.43 -4.13
CA MET A 179 -9.20 3.86 -2.73
C MET A 179 -7.93 4.47 -2.15
N THR A 180 -6.76 3.93 -2.51
CA THR A 180 -5.46 4.51 -2.14
C THR A 180 -5.27 5.89 -2.75
N ASP A 181 -5.60 6.07 -4.03
CA ASP A 181 -5.51 7.36 -4.72
C ASP A 181 -6.51 8.37 -4.12
N LYS A 182 -7.74 7.96 -3.83
CA LYS A 182 -8.75 8.78 -3.15
C LYS A 182 -8.23 9.27 -1.79
N ARG A 183 -7.66 8.38 -0.98
CA ARG A 183 -7.10 8.74 0.33
C ARG A 183 -5.92 9.69 0.23
N ASN A 184 -5.00 9.46 -0.70
CA ASN A 184 -3.85 10.35 -0.88
C ASN A 184 -4.32 11.76 -1.18
N LYS A 185 -5.33 11.91 -2.07
CA LYS A 185 -5.95 13.22 -2.32
C LYS A 185 -6.56 13.83 -1.06
N LEU A 186 -7.26 13.05 -0.23
CA LEU A 186 -7.80 13.54 1.05
C LEU A 186 -6.71 13.98 2.02
N MET A 187 -5.60 13.23 2.12
CA MET A 187 -4.45 13.63 2.94
C MET A 187 -3.80 14.92 2.43
N ASP A 188 -3.65 15.08 1.11
CA ASP A 188 -3.10 16.29 0.50
C ASP A 188 -4.02 17.50 0.71
N LEU A 189 -5.34 17.30 0.64
CA LEU A 189 -6.33 18.34 0.96
C LEU A 189 -6.23 18.78 2.42
N ASN A 190 -6.11 17.84 3.36
CA ASN A 190 -5.96 18.14 4.78
C ASN A 190 -4.63 18.86 5.06
N ALA A 191 -3.53 18.43 4.43
CA ALA A 191 -2.24 19.10 4.53
C ALA A 191 -2.31 20.54 3.98
N GLY A 192 -2.98 20.74 2.85
CA GLY A 192 -3.22 22.07 2.27
C GLY A 192 -4.10 22.95 3.15
N GLN A 193 -5.15 22.41 3.76
CA GLN A 193 -5.99 23.12 4.73
C GLN A 193 -5.21 23.51 5.98
N LEU A 194 -4.40 22.60 6.53
CA LEU A 194 -3.53 22.88 7.68
C LEU A 194 -2.58 24.05 7.40
N LEU A 195 -1.96 24.08 6.22
CA LEU A 195 -1.11 25.19 5.80
C LEU A 195 -1.89 26.50 5.67
N LYS A 196 -3.12 26.47 5.16
CA LYS A 196 -3.99 27.65 5.10
C LYS A 196 -4.30 28.17 6.50
N ILE A 197 -4.71 27.31 7.43
CA ILE A 197 -5.04 27.67 8.82
C ILE A 197 -3.82 28.28 9.53
N LYS A 198 -2.63 27.69 9.36
CA LYS A 198 -1.40 28.20 9.96
C LYS A 198 -1.03 29.61 9.47
N LYS A 199 -1.39 29.97 8.23
CA LYS A 199 -1.13 31.29 7.63
C LYS A 199 -2.15 32.36 8.04
N LEU A 200 -3.26 32.00 8.67
CA LEU A 200 -4.26 32.97 9.12
C LEU A 200 -3.76 33.75 10.34
N ARG A 201 -4.02 35.06 10.33
CA ARG A 201 -3.70 35.98 11.45
C ARG A 201 -4.73 35.90 12.58
N SER A 202 -6.00 35.74 12.23
CA SER A 202 -7.13 35.60 13.14
C SER A 202 -8.20 34.71 12.48
N LEU A 203 -9.11 34.15 13.26
CA LEU A 203 -10.19 33.30 12.75
C LEU A 203 -11.49 33.58 13.51
N THR A 204 -12.61 33.80 12.79
CA THR A 204 -13.93 33.96 13.42
C THR A 204 -14.60 32.61 13.67
N VAL A 205 -15.63 32.59 14.52
CA VAL A 205 -16.40 31.38 14.84
C VAL A 205 -17.16 30.87 13.61
N GLU A 206 -17.70 31.74 12.74
CA GLU A 206 -18.35 31.29 11.50
C GLU A 206 -17.34 30.69 10.51
N GLU A 207 -16.20 31.34 10.32
CA GLU A 207 -15.12 30.84 9.45
C GLU A 207 -14.60 29.49 9.95
N SER A 208 -14.52 29.30 11.27
CA SER A 208 -14.08 28.04 11.86
C SER A 208 -14.94 26.84 11.44
N LYS A 209 -16.25 27.01 11.24
CA LYS A 209 -17.14 25.93 10.81
C LYS A 209 -16.83 25.46 9.39
N ALA A 210 -16.43 26.37 8.50
CA ALA A 210 -16.01 26.04 7.14
C ALA A 210 -14.70 25.23 7.11
N TYR A 211 -13.80 25.46 8.06
CA TYR A 211 -12.55 24.69 8.20
C TYR A 211 -12.74 23.35 8.92
N LEU A 212 -13.81 23.19 9.71
CA LEU A 212 -14.12 21.94 10.43
C LEU A 212 -14.83 20.90 9.56
N ASP A 213 -15.40 21.27 8.41
CA ASP A 213 -15.94 20.32 7.42
C ASP A 213 -14.80 19.66 6.61
N THR A 214 -13.92 18.96 7.32
CA THR A 214 -12.72 18.36 6.75
C THR A 214 -13.08 17.06 6.02
N PRO A 215 -12.69 16.88 4.76
CA PRO A 215 -13.12 15.74 3.97
C PRO A 215 -12.50 14.43 4.51
N GLY A 216 -13.32 13.39 4.62
CA GLY A 216 -12.93 12.09 5.18
C GLY A 216 -13.58 10.90 4.47
N LEU A 217 -13.23 9.69 4.90
CA LEU A 217 -13.92 8.47 4.45
C LEU A 217 -15.11 8.14 5.34
N SER A 218 -16.17 7.68 4.69
CA SER A 218 -17.32 7.07 5.36
C SER A 218 -16.95 5.76 6.07
N LEU A 219 -17.74 5.38 7.07
CA LEU A 219 -17.51 4.15 7.84
C LEU A 219 -17.61 2.89 6.96
N THR A 220 -18.58 2.88 6.03
CA THR A 220 -18.76 1.78 5.07
C THR A 220 -17.55 1.61 4.16
N GLU A 221 -16.98 2.70 3.65
CA GLU A 221 -15.76 2.64 2.84
C GLU A 221 -14.57 2.12 3.63
N ARG A 222 -14.41 2.53 4.89
CA ARG A 222 -13.33 2.04 5.77
C ARG A 222 -13.41 0.52 5.95
N PHE A 223 -14.61 0.00 6.23
CA PHE A 223 -14.83 -1.44 6.39
C PHE A 223 -14.59 -2.21 5.08
N LEU A 224 -15.13 -1.72 3.96
CA LEU A 224 -14.97 -2.37 2.66
C LEU A 224 -13.49 -2.46 2.26
N VAL A 225 -12.71 -1.40 2.52
CA VAL A 225 -11.27 -1.44 2.21
C VAL A 225 -10.53 -2.42 3.11
N LEU A 226 -10.87 -2.51 4.41
CA LEU A 226 -10.28 -3.52 5.29
C LEU A 226 -10.56 -4.94 4.77
N ALA A 227 -11.82 -5.24 4.39
CA ALA A 227 -12.17 -6.52 3.80
C ALA A 227 -11.41 -6.81 2.50
N ALA A 228 -11.30 -5.81 1.61
CA ALA A 228 -10.57 -5.90 0.36
C ALA A 228 -9.06 -6.16 0.58
N VAL A 229 -8.44 -5.50 1.56
CA VAL A 229 -7.04 -5.70 1.93
C VAL A 229 -6.82 -7.08 2.55
N GLY A 230 -7.74 -7.55 3.41
CA GLY A 230 -7.68 -8.90 3.96
C GLY A 230 -7.76 -9.98 2.88
N ALA A 231 -8.68 -9.82 1.92
CA ALA A 231 -8.79 -10.72 0.76
C ALA A 231 -7.52 -10.69 -0.11
N GLY A 232 -6.93 -9.51 -0.33
CA GLY A 232 -5.65 -9.37 -1.04
C GLY A 232 -4.50 -10.06 -0.31
N GLY A 233 -4.43 -9.90 1.02
CA GLY A 233 -3.42 -10.55 1.87
C GLY A 233 -3.50 -12.07 1.85
N PHE A 234 -4.71 -12.63 1.79
CA PHE A 234 -4.90 -14.08 1.66
C PHE A 234 -4.34 -14.60 0.32
N ILE A 235 -4.71 -13.96 -0.79
CA ILE A 235 -4.28 -14.37 -2.14
C ILE A 235 -2.76 -14.23 -2.31
N ASP A 236 -2.19 -13.10 -1.89
CA ASP A 236 -0.75 -12.88 -1.97
C ASP A 236 0.01 -13.80 -0.99
N GLY A 237 -0.55 -14.10 0.19
CA GLY A 237 0.03 -15.01 1.17
C GLY A 237 0.15 -16.44 0.65
N LEU A 238 -0.89 -16.96 -0.04
CA LEU A 238 -0.83 -18.26 -0.71
C LEU A 238 0.30 -18.30 -1.75
N TYR A 239 0.43 -17.25 -2.56
CA TYR A 239 1.49 -17.17 -3.56
C TYR A 239 2.90 -17.14 -2.92
N LEU A 240 3.11 -16.33 -1.88
CA LEU A 240 4.44 -16.11 -1.30
C LEU A 240 4.91 -17.27 -0.42
N TYR A 241 4.04 -17.85 0.40
CA TYR A 241 4.45 -18.78 1.46
C TYR A 241 4.16 -20.24 1.17
N VAL A 242 3.09 -20.53 0.44
CA VAL A 242 2.79 -21.91 0.03
C VAL A 242 3.61 -22.29 -1.20
N GLY A 243 3.92 -21.32 -2.08
CA GLY A 243 4.76 -21.55 -3.26
C GLY A 243 6.18 -22.05 -2.94
N LEU A 244 6.73 -21.72 -1.75
CA LEU A 244 8.05 -22.18 -1.31
C LEU A 244 8.11 -23.71 -1.11
N LEU A 245 6.99 -24.34 -0.79
CA LEU A 245 6.92 -25.80 -0.60
C LEU A 245 7.24 -26.58 -1.89
N GLY A 246 7.10 -25.93 -3.06
CA GLY A 246 7.44 -26.53 -4.35
C GLY A 246 8.92 -26.53 -4.69
N LEU A 247 9.79 -25.94 -3.87
CA LEU A 247 11.23 -25.86 -4.16
C LEU A 247 11.99 -27.16 -3.90
N ALA A 248 11.49 -28.02 -3.00
CA ALA A 248 12.17 -29.25 -2.63
C ALA A 248 11.16 -30.41 -2.52
N ALA A 249 11.63 -31.62 -2.82
CA ALA A 249 10.89 -32.83 -2.50
C ALA A 249 10.93 -33.06 -0.99
N LEU A 250 9.78 -33.02 -0.33
CA LEU A 250 9.65 -33.21 1.11
C LEU A 250 8.94 -34.54 1.40
N SER A 251 9.39 -35.24 2.45
CA SER A 251 8.62 -36.34 3.02
C SER A 251 7.24 -35.84 3.50
N SER A 252 6.21 -36.68 3.47
CA SER A 252 4.84 -36.29 3.86
C SER A 252 4.75 -35.64 5.27
N PRO A 253 5.41 -36.16 6.32
CA PRO A 253 5.41 -35.51 7.63
C PRO A 253 6.04 -34.11 7.61
N LEU A 254 7.15 -33.96 6.88
CA LEU A 254 7.86 -32.69 6.76
C LEU A 254 7.07 -31.68 5.93
N LEU A 255 6.45 -32.11 4.83
CA LEU A 255 5.57 -31.28 4.02
C LEU A 255 4.39 -30.76 4.85
N THR A 256 3.79 -31.62 5.69
CA THR A 256 2.70 -31.23 6.59
C THR A 256 3.17 -30.17 7.59
N ALA A 257 4.31 -30.38 8.25
CA ALA A 257 4.87 -29.41 9.19
C ALA A 257 5.16 -28.06 8.52
N MET A 258 5.78 -28.07 7.33
CA MET A 258 6.07 -26.84 6.58
C MET A 258 4.79 -26.15 6.09
N ALA A 259 3.76 -26.90 5.69
CA ALA A 259 2.47 -26.35 5.30
C ALA A 259 1.76 -25.64 6.46
N VAL A 260 1.83 -26.18 7.68
CA VAL A 260 1.31 -25.52 8.90
C VAL A 260 2.03 -24.20 9.14
N ILE A 261 3.37 -24.17 9.04
CA ILE A 261 4.15 -22.95 9.20
C ILE A 261 3.81 -21.92 8.11
N SER A 262 3.68 -22.34 6.85
CA SER A 262 3.21 -21.47 5.76
C SER A 262 1.80 -20.93 5.99
N GLY A 263 0.93 -21.70 6.64
CA GLY A 263 -0.37 -21.23 7.13
C GLY A 263 -0.24 -20.08 8.14
N ILE A 264 0.67 -20.21 9.11
CA ILE A 264 0.98 -19.15 10.09
C ILE A 264 1.48 -17.88 9.39
N TYR A 265 2.36 -18.00 8.39
CA TYR A 265 2.81 -16.84 7.60
C TYR A 265 1.68 -16.20 6.79
N THR A 266 0.82 -17.01 6.20
CA THR A 266 -0.34 -16.52 5.44
C THR A 266 -1.27 -15.75 6.35
N LEU A 267 -1.57 -16.27 7.55
CA LEU A 267 -2.36 -15.56 8.56
C LEU A 267 -1.68 -14.25 9.00
N SER A 268 -0.38 -14.31 9.26
CA SER A 268 0.41 -13.13 9.65
C SER A 268 0.43 -12.07 8.56
N CYS A 269 0.47 -12.47 7.28
CA CYS A 269 0.34 -11.58 6.14
C CYS A 269 -1.02 -10.89 6.11
N ILE A 270 -2.12 -11.63 6.32
CA ILE A 270 -3.47 -11.07 6.39
C ILE A 270 -3.57 -10.05 7.51
N VAL A 271 -3.14 -10.42 8.73
CA VAL A 271 -3.20 -9.56 9.91
C VAL A 271 -2.35 -8.31 9.74
N THR A 272 -1.12 -8.44 9.26
CA THR A 272 -0.23 -7.28 9.03
C THR A 272 -0.77 -6.37 7.93
N ARG A 273 -1.40 -6.90 6.88
CA ARG A 273 -2.06 -6.10 5.83
C ARG A 273 -3.27 -5.33 6.35
N LEU A 274 -4.14 -5.98 7.14
CA LEU A 274 -5.26 -5.33 7.80
C LEU A 274 -4.78 -4.19 8.70
N TYR A 275 -3.70 -4.44 9.46
CA TYR A 275 -3.09 -3.44 10.31
C TYR A 275 -2.46 -2.28 9.53
N GLU A 276 -1.76 -2.53 8.43
CA GLU A 276 -1.21 -1.48 7.55
C GLU A 276 -2.30 -0.55 7.05
N GLU A 277 -3.43 -1.12 6.63
CA GLU A 277 -4.58 -0.38 6.15
C GLU A 277 -5.23 0.41 7.30
N TYR A 278 -5.40 -0.20 8.46
CA TYR A 278 -5.88 0.48 9.66
C TYR A 278 -4.98 1.67 10.06
N ASP A 279 -3.65 1.48 10.12
CA ASP A 279 -2.67 2.53 10.41
C ASP A 279 -2.76 3.67 9.37
N TYR A 280 -2.97 3.34 8.10
CA TYR A 280 -3.17 4.32 7.05
C TYR A 280 -4.45 5.14 7.23
N GLN A 281 -5.56 4.48 7.60
CA GLN A 281 -6.81 5.16 7.93
C GLN A 281 -6.65 6.05 9.17
N MET A 282 -5.92 5.59 10.19
CA MET A 282 -5.61 6.39 11.38
C MET A 282 -4.75 7.61 11.06
N LYS A 283 -3.78 7.51 10.14
CA LYS A 283 -3.02 8.69 9.68
C LYS A 283 -3.91 9.76 9.05
N LEU A 284 -4.93 9.37 8.30
CA LEU A 284 -5.90 10.32 7.76
C LEU A 284 -6.70 10.99 8.88
N VAL A 285 -7.18 10.21 9.87
CA VAL A 285 -7.90 10.74 11.03
C VAL A 285 -7.02 11.69 11.85
N VAL A 286 -5.77 11.31 12.12
CA VAL A 286 -4.78 12.17 12.79
C VAL A 286 -4.54 13.45 12.00
N ALA A 287 -4.48 13.39 10.66
CA ALA A 287 -4.35 14.59 9.84
C ALA A 287 -5.57 15.51 9.96
N GLN A 288 -6.79 14.96 10.03
CA GLN A 288 -8.01 15.74 10.28
C GLN A 288 -7.99 16.37 11.67
N SER A 289 -7.68 15.60 12.71
CA SER A 289 -7.59 16.08 14.08
C SER A 289 -6.48 17.12 14.28
N ARG A 290 -5.41 17.08 13.48
CA ARG A 290 -4.41 18.17 13.41
C ARG A 290 -5.00 19.46 12.85
N CYS A 291 -5.83 19.39 11.80
CA CYS A 291 -6.54 20.58 11.30
C CYS A 291 -7.49 21.13 12.37
N GLU A 292 -8.28 20.28 13.04
CA GLU A 292 -9.19 20.70 14.10
C GLU A 292 -8.45 21.35 15.28
N LEU A 293 -7.31 20.78 15.68
CA LEU A 293 -6.47 21.35 16.74
C LEU A 293 -5.88 22.70 16.31
N ALA A 294 -5.45 22.84 15.06
CA ALA A 294 -4.95 24.11 14.54
C ALA A 294 -6.05 25.18 14.48
N VAL A 295 -7.28 24.82 14.13
CA VAL A 295 -8.45 25.73 14.21
C VAL A 295 -8.70 26.16 15.66
N ALA A 296 -8.69 25.22 16.61
CA ALA A 296 -8.86 25.54 18.03
C ALA A 296 -7.75 26.45 18.56
N ALA A 297 -6.50 26.20 18.16
CA ALA A 297 -5.36 27.05 18.49
C ALA A 297 -5.55 28.48 17.96
N LYS A 298 -6.00 28.63 16.70
CA LYS A 298 -6.23 29.94 16.10
C LYS A 298 -7.39 30.71 16.71
N LEU A 299 -8.47 30.02 17.08
CA LEU A 299 -9.55 30.64 17.84
C LEU A 299 -9.04 31.14 19.19
N LEU A 300 -8.26 30.32 19.89
CA LEU A 300 -7.66 30.66 21.17
C LEU A 300 -6.67 31.84 21.08
N GLU A 301 -5.81 31.88 20.05
CA GLU A 301 -4.93 33.03 19.76
C GLU A 301 -5.75 34.32 19.54
N THR A 302 -6.86 34.22 18.82
CA THR A 302 -7.74 35.36 18.51
C THR A 302 -8.45 35.86 19.76
N SER A 303 -9.06 34.97 20.55
CA SER A 303 -9.76 35.34 21.78
C SER A 303 -8.81 35.88 22.85
N PHE A 304 -7.58 35.36 22.94
CA PHE A 304 -6.56 35.89 23.82
C PHE A 304 -6.08 37.29 23.40
N ALA A 305 -5.88 37.53 22.11
CA ALA A 305 -5.48 38.85 21.61
C ALA A 305 -6.52 39.94 21.93
N GLU A 306 -7.82 39.62 21.80
CA GLU A 306 -8.92 40.52 22.20
C GLU A 306 -8.97 40.75 23.72
N LEU A 307 -8.76 39.70 24.52
CA LEU A 307 -8.68 39.84 25.97
C LEU A 307 -7.50 40.75 26.38
N TRP A 308 -6.33 40.55 25.77
CA TRP A 308 -5.12 41.32 26.05
C TRP A 308 -5.26 42.79 25.65
N SER A 309 -5.85 43.07 24.48
CA SER A 309 -6.07 44.44 23.99
C SER A 309 -6.99 45.25 24.93
N LEU A 310 -8.06 44.62 25.43
CA LEU A 310 -8.98 45.23 26.40
C LEU A 310 -8.34 45.40 27.79
N THR A 311 -7.51 44.44 28.20
CA THR A 311 -6.85 44.48 29.51
C THR A 311 -5.79 45.58 29.60
N ASN A 312 -5.08 45.87 28.51
CA ASN A 312 -4.03 46.90 28.47
C ASN A 312 -4.52 48.31 28.12
N LYS A 313 -5.83 48.49 27.92
CA LYS A 313 -6.43 49.80 27.68
C LYS A 313 -6.30 50.67 28.95
N ALA A 314 -5.70 51.85 28.81
CA ALA A 314 -5.35 52.74 29.94
C ALA A 314 -6.57 53.30 30.71
N ASN A 315 -7.66 53.62 30.00
CA ASN A 315 -8.93 54.08 30.59
C ASN A 315 -10.00 53.02 30.34
N LYS A 316 -10.42 52.33 31.41
CA LYS A 316 -11.42 51.25 31.35
C LYS A 316 -12.79 51.79 31.76
N ASN A 317 -13.76 51.71 30.87
CA ASN A 317 -15.16 51.98 31.19
C ASN A 317 -15.80 50.74 31.86
N PHE A 318 -16.98 50.90 32.46
CA PHE A 318 -17.75 49.77 32.99
C PHE A 318 -18.00 48.69 31.93
N ASP A 319 -18.28 49.11 30.69
CA ASP A 319 -18.44 48.22 29.53
C ASP A 319 -17.15 47.43 29.19
N ASP A 320 -15.98 48.04 29.38
CA ASP A 320 -14.70 47.36 29.17
C ASP A 320 -14.49 46.27 30.24
N ILE A 321 -14.94 46.51 31.49
CA ILE A 321 -14.84 45.54 32.59
C ILE A 321 -15.74 44.32 32.35
N THR A 322 -16.98 44.53 31.87
CA THR A 322 -17.88 43.44 31.48
C THR A 322 -17.38 42.69 30.24
N ALA A 323 -16.80 43.40 29.26
CA ALA A 323 -16.17 42.77 28.10
C ALA A 323 -14.96 41.90 28.50
N ILE A 324 -14.10 42.38 29.39
CA ILE A 324 -12.96 41.59 29.92
C ILE A 324 -13.45 40.29 30.57
N ARG A 325 -14.47 40.35 31.43
CA ARG A 325 -15.03 39.13 32.05
C ARG A 325 -15.60 38.16 31.03
N THR A 326 -16.26 38.68 29.99
CA THR A 326 -16.83 37.86 28.92
C THR A 326 -15.72 37.16 28.15
N TRP A 327 -14.66 37.88 27.77
CA TRP A 327 -13.51 37.30 27.07
C TRP A 327 -12.68 36.34 27.93
N GLN A 328 -12.56 36.57 29.25
CA GLN A 328 -11.96 35.59 30.17
C GLN A 328 -12.69 34.24 30.12
N LEU A 329 -14.03 34.26 30.09
CA LEU A 329 -14.84 33.04 29.97
C LEU A 329 -14.67 32.36 28.60
N VAL A 330 -14.59 33.15 27.52
CA VAL A 330 -14.34 32.64 26.16
C VAL A 330 -12.96 31.97 26.07
N VAL A 331 -11.91 32.66 26.51
CA VAL A 331 -10.54 32.12 26.52
C VAL A 331 -10.47 30.86 27.39
N HIS A 332 -11.12 30.84 28.56
CA HIS A 332 -11.19 29.64 29.40
C HIS A 332 -11.86 28.45 28.66
N ALA A 333 -12.97 28.70 27.96
CA ALA A 333 -13.65 27.68 27.17
C ALA A 333 -12.79 27.19 26.00
N ASP A 334 -12.09 28.10 25.31
CA ASP A 334 -11.19 27.77 24.21
C ASP A 334 -9.97 26.94 24.67
N ILE A 335 -9.37 27.28 25.82
CA ILE A 335 -8.28 26.47 26.42
C ILE A 335 -8.78 25.05 26.72
N LYS A 336 -10.00 24.91 27.26
CA LYS A 336 -10.59 23.59 27.53
C LYS A 336 -10.81 22.80 26.23
N ARG A 337 -11.36 23.43 25.20
CA ARG A 337 -11.59 22.80 23.89
C ARG A 337 -10.27 22.39 23.22
N PHE A 338 -9.25 23.25 23.30
CA PHE A 338 -7.91 22.96 22.82
C PHE A 338 -7.29 21.76 23.55
N ALA A 339 -7.43 21.70 24.88
CA ALA A 339 -6.97 20.58 25.70
C ALA A 339 -7.62 19.24 25.31
N GLU A 340 -8.95 19.23 25.16
CA GLU A 340 -9.70 18.04 24.77
C GLU A 340 -9.27 17.53 23.40
N LYS A 341 -9.09 18.44 22.43
CA LYS A 341 -8.62 18.10 21.08
C LYS A 341 -7.18 17.61 21.08
N ARG A 342 -6.30 18.18 21.91
CA ARG A 342 -4.92 17.72 22.06
C ARG A 342 -4.85 16.32 22.69
N LEU A 343 -5.67 16.05 23.69
CA LEU A 343 -5.76 14.73 24.32
C LEU A 343 -6.28 13.68 23.33
N GLN A 344 -7.33 14.02 22.58
CA GLN A 344 -7.86 13.16 21.51
C GLN A 344 -6.78 12.83 20.47
N LEU A 345 -6.03 13.84 20.02
CA LEU A 345 -4.95 13.66 19.05
C LEU A 345 -3.78 12.85 19.62
N SER A 346 -3.42 13.06 20.88
CA SER A 346 -2.38 12.29 21.57
C SER A 346 -2.78 10.82 21.68
N GLN A 347 -4.01 10.52 22.10
CA GLN A 347 -4.53 9.15 22.17
C GLN A 347 -4.52 8.47 20.80
N GLN A 348 -4.94 9.19 19.74
CA GLN A 348 -4.92 8.67 18.36
C GLN A 348 -3.51 8.47 17.79
N ALA A 349 -2.55 9.30 18.20
CA ALA A 349 -1.15 9.20 17.76
C ALA A 349 -0.35 8.18 18.58
N SER A 350 -0.77 7.90 19.82
CA SER A 350 -0.10 6.94 20.70
C SER A 350 -0.29 5.52 20.19
N ARG A 351 0.81 4.77 20.07
CA ARG A 351 0.77 3.37 19.65
C ARG A 351 0.52 2.48 20.86
N SER A 352 -0.46 1.60 20.76
CA SER A 352 -0.67 0.53 21.75
C SER A 352 0.43 -0.54 21.65
N TYR A 353 0.62 -1.34 22.71
CA TYR A 353 1.54 -2.48 22.67
C TYR A 353 1.18 -3.49 21.58
N LEU A 354 -0.11 -3.71 21.35
CA LEU A 354 -0.59 -4.56 20.26
C LEU A 354 -0.20 -3.99 18.89
N SER A 355 -0.36 -2.68 18.68
CA SER A 355 0.13 -1.99 17.49
C SER A 355 1.64 -2.16 17.33
N ALA A 356 2.42 -2.10 18.41
CA ALA A 356 3.86 -2.36 18.37
C ALA A 356 4.17 -3.81 17.95
N ILE A 357 3.48 -4.82 18.49
CA ILE A 357 3.63 -6.22 18.06
C ILE A 357 3.34 -6.37 16.58
N LEU A 358 2.25 -5.78 16.07
CA LEU A 358 1.86 -5.86 14.66
C LEU A 358 2.88 -5.18 13.73
N VAL A 359 3.46 -4.05 14.16
CA VAL A 359 4.59 -3.41 13.44
C VAL A 359 5.81 -4.32 13.42
N GLY A 360 6.10 -5.02 14.51
CA GLY A 360 7.21 -5.97 14.59
C GLY A 360 6.98 -7.19 13.70
N LEU A 361 5.79 -7.79 13.73
CA LEU A 361 5.40 -8.88 12.84
C LEU A 361 5.51 -8.46 11.37
N LYS A 362 5.05 -7.26 11.02
CA LYS A 362 5.22 -6.69 9.69
C LYS A 362 6.70 -6.65 9.28
N ASN A 363 7.56 -6.07 10.12
CA ASN A 363 9.00 -5.97 9.82
C ASN A 363 9.66 -7.36 9.71
N GLY A 364 9.28 -8.30 10.57
CA GLY A 364 9.72 -9.70 10.49
C GLY A 364 9.27 -10.38 9.20
N LEU A 365 8.05 -10.10 8.72
CA LEU A 365 7.54 -10.63 7.46
C LEU A 365 8.27 -10.03 6.25
N TYR A 366 8.69 -8.76 6.30
CA TYR A 366 9.58 -8.15 5.31
C TYR A 366 10.95 -8.83 5.30
N ALA A 367 11.55 -9.07 6.46
CA ALA A 367 12.81 -9.80 6.59
C ALA A 367 12.69 -11.22 6.01
N TYR A 368 11.62 -11.94 6.36
CA TYR A 368 11.35 -13.26 5.81
C TYR A 368 11.11 -13.23 4.29
N SER A 369 10.45 -12.19 3.76
CA SER A 369 10.26 -12.03 2.31
C SER A 369 11.58 -11.82 1.57
N ALA A 370 12.54 -11.11 2.17
CA ALA A 370 13.91 -10.99 1.65
C ALA A 370 14.63 -12.35 1.69
N LEU A 371 14.52 -13.09 2.80
CA LEU A 371 15.08 -14.44 2.94
C LEU A 371 14.47 -15.43 1.93
N ALA A 372 13.15 -15.39 1.71
CA ALA A 372 12.48 -16.21 0.71
C ALA A 372 12.95 -15.87 -0.71
N SER A 373 13.22 -14.58 -0.99
CA SER A 373 13.79 -14.18 -2.28
C SER A 373 15.23 -14.67 -2.46
N LEU A 374 16.03 -14.67 -1.39
CA LEU A 374 17.35 -15.31 -1.37
C LEU A 374 17.22 -16.82 -1.63
N LEU A 375 16.22 -17.48 -1.06
CA LEU A 375 15.98 -18.91 -1.28
C LEU A 375 15.65 -19.23 -2.74
N PHE A 376 14.79 -18.41 -3.37
CA PHE A 376 14.53 -18.52 -4.82
C PHE A 376 15.77 -18.23 -5.66
N PHE A 377 16.63 -17.30 -5.23
CA PHE A 377 17.92 -17.05 -5.88
C PHE A 377 18.84 -18.28 -5.80
N VAL A 378 19.01 -18.86 -4.60
CA VAL A 378 19.80 -20.08 -4.42
C VAL A 378 19.19 -21.23 -5.23
N GLY A 379 17.87 -21.34 -5.27
CA GLY A 379 17.19 -22.35 -6.08
C GLY A 379 17.46 -22.19 -7.58
N SER A 380 17.34 -20.97 -8.11
CA SER A 380 17.73 -20.64 -9.48
C SER A 380 19.19 -21.03 -9.75
N PHE A 381 20.10 -20.69 -8.84
CA PHE A 381 21.53 -21.01 -8.98
C PHE A 381 21.79 -22.53 -8.97
N LEU A 382 21.14 -23.28 -8.08
CA LEU A 382 21.28 -24.73 -8.02
C LEU A 382 20.71 -25.41 -9.27
N VAL A 383 19.58 -24.93 -9.79
CA VAL A 383 19.00 -25.40 -11.07
C VAL A 383 19.99 -25.18 -12.22
N LEU A 384 20.64 -24.01 -12.29
CA LEU A 384 21.67 -23.74 -13.29
C LEU A 384 22.88 -24.68 -13.18
N MET A 385 23.15 -25.21 -11.98
CA MET A 385 24.22 -26.18 -11.73
C MET A 385 23.76 -27.65 -11.87
N GLY A 386 22.48 -27.89 -12.19
CA GLY A 386 21.91 -29.24 -12.23
C GLY A 386 21.83 -29.91 -10.84
N ILE A 387 21.90 -29.13 -9.76
CA ILE A 387 21.89 -29.64 -8.38
C ILE A 387 20.45 -29.59 -7.85
N SER A 388 19.99 -30.71 -7.30
CA SER A 388 18.69 -30.77 -6.61
C SER A 388 18.67 -29.88 -5.37
N PHE A 389 17.54 -29.22 -5.13
CA PHE A 389 17.41 -28.30 -3.99
C PHE A 389 17.50 -29.03 -2.65
N PRO A 390 18.41 -28.66 -1.72
CA PRO A 390 18.54 -29.33 -0.43
C PRO A 390 17.29 -29.09 0.45
N PRO A 391 16.56 -30.14 0.87
CA PRO A 391 15.37 -29.97 1.72
C PRO A 391 15.69 -29.28 3.06
N PHE A 392 16.84 -29.58 3.66
CA PHE A 392 17.27 -28.98 4.93
C PHE A 392 17.43 -27.46 4.84
N LEU A 393 17.88 -26.95 3.69
CA LEU A 393 18.02 -25.51 3.46
C LEU A 393 16.65 -24.82 3.47
N LEU A 394 15.66 -25.41 2.78
CA LEU A 394 14.28 -24.92 2.77
C LEU A 394 13.71 -24.87 4.20
N VAL A 395 13.82 -25.98 4.94
CA VAL A 395 13.30 -26.09 6.31
C VAL A 395 13.96 -25.07 7.22
N SER A 396 15.30 -24.95 7.16
CA SER A 396 16.04 -23.99 7.98
C SER A 396 15.59 -22.56 7.71
N CYS A 397 15.46 -22.16 6.44
CA CYS A 397 15.01 -20.82 6.08
C CYS A 397 13.56 -20.55 6.52
N VAL A 398 12.67 -21.53 6.41
CA VAL A 398 11.30 -21.44 6.94
C VAL A 398 11.32 -21.25 8.45
N VAL A 399 12.12 -22.01 9.21
CA VAL A 399 12.24 -21.84 10.66
C VAL A 399 12.85 -20.47 11.03
N PHE A 400 13.88 -20.01 10.33
CA PHE A 400 14.47 -18.68 10.53
C PHE A 400 13.46 -17.54 10.32
N GLY A 401 12.49 -17.70 9.41
CA GLY A 401 11.42 -16.73 9.25
C GLY A 401 10.58 -16.54 10.52
N LEU A 402 10.34 -17.62 11.30
CA LEU A 402 9.59 -17.55 12.56
C LEU A 402 10.41 -16.82 13.61
N VAL A 403 11.71 -17.11 13.67
CA VAL A 403 12.66 -16.41 14.54
C VAL A 403 12.68 -14.92 14.22
N PHE A 404 12.74 -14.52 12.94
CA PHE A 404 12.67 -13.11 12.56
C PHE A 404 11.37 -12.44 13.04
N MET A 405 10.22 -13.09 12.84
CA MET A 405 8.95 -12.53 13.32
C MET A 405 8.93 -12.32 14.83
N ALA A 406 9.40 -13.30 15.62
CA ALA A 406 9.48 -13.20 17.06
C ALA A 406 10.46 -12.09 17.51
N CYS A 407 11.66 -12.04 16.93
CA CYS A 407 12.68 -11.05 17.27
C CYS A 407 12.24 -9.62 16.95
N PHE A 408 11.63 -9.38 15.78
CA PHE A 408 11.16 -8.05 15.41
C PHE A 408 9.94 -7.61 16.24
N ALA A 409 9.06 -8.54 16.62
CA ALA A 409 7.97 -8.28 17.56
C ALA A 409 8.49 -7.91 18.96
N ALA A 410 9.48 -8.64 19.49
CA ALA A 410 10.10 -8.32 20.77
C ALA A 410 10.80 -6.94 20.72
N HIS A 411 11.57 -6.68 19.66
CA HIS A 411 12.25 -5.40 19.47
C HIS A 411 11.28 -4.22 19.38
N SER A 412 10.16 -4.36 18.66
CA SER A 412 9.18 -3.28 18.53
C SER A 412 8.47 -2.96 19.84
N VAL A 413 8.13 -3.99 20.63
CA VAL A 413 7.54 -3.82 21.97
C VAL A 413 8.52 -3.14 22.92
N PHE A 414 9.78 -3.59 22.95
CA PHE A 414 10.82 -2.97 23.79
C PHE A 414 11.01 -1.48 23.46
N ARG A 415 11.01 -1.13 22.18
CA ARG A 415 11.07 0.27 21.72
C ARG A 415 9.84 1.07 22.14
N ALA A 416 8.64 0.51 21.99
CA ALA A 416 7.40 1.16 22.40
C ALA A 416 7.38 1.44 23.91
N TYR A 417 7.83 0.48 24.72
CA TYR A 417 7.99 0.66 26.16
C TYR A 417 8.94 1.82 26.49
N LYS A 418 10.15 1.82 25.89
CA LYS A 418 11.12 2.90 26.11
C LYS A 418 10.57 4.27 25.72
N GLN A 419 9.90 4.36 24.57
CA GLN A 419 9.32 5.61 24.09
C GLN A 419 8.18 6.10 24.99
N SER A 420 7.29 5.21 25.43
CA SER A 420 6.21 5.56 26.36
C SER A 420 6.75 6.11 27.68
N SER A 421 7.87 5.58 28.17
CA SER A 421 8.50 6.05 29.41
C SER A 421 9.13 7.45 29.27
N SER A 422 9.65 7.79 28.08
CA SER A 422 10.23 9.11 27.82
C SER A 422 9.17 10.18 27.55
N ALA A 423 8.15 9.85 26.75
CA ALA A 423 7.08 10.80 26.38
C ALA A 423 6.25 11.26 27.57
N ALA A 424 6.01 10.38 28.55
CA ALA A 424 5.28 10.73 29.77
C ALA A 424 5.94 11.88 30.56
N ASN A 425 7.27 12.01 30.48
CA ASN A 425 8.01 13.05 31.21
C ASN A 425 8.09 14.39 30.46
N GLU A 426 7.98 14.39 29.12
CA GLU A 426 8.06 15.60 28.29
C GLU A 426 6.68 16.27 28.12
N ASP A 427 5.62 15.49 27.86
CA ASP A 427 4.25 16.02 27.72
C ASP A 427 3.78 16.75 29.00
N GLU A 428 4.25 16.31 30.17
CA GLU A 428 3.91 16.93 31.45
C GLU A 428 4.57 18.31 31.64
N LYS A 429 5.66 18.63 30.92
CA LYS A 429 6.35 19.92 31.04
C LYS A 429 5.75 20.99 30.15
N SER A 430 5.52 20.71 28.87
CA SER A 430 5.07 21.74 27.90
C SER A 430 3.61 22.18 28.09
N TYR A 431 2.79 21.43 28.82
CA TYR A 431 1.37 21.73 29.02
C TYR A 431 1.05 22.41 30.36
N LYS A 432 2.04 22.51 31.27
CA LYS A 432 1.84 23.07 32.62
C LYS A 432 1.43 24.54 32.58
N ASP A 433 2.06 25.34 31.74
CA ASP A 433 1.86 26.79 31.66
C ASP A 433 0.43 27.14 31.19
N LEU A 434 -0.09 26.43 30.18
CA LEU A 434 -1.47 26.60 29.69
C LEU A 434 -2.53 26.16 30.74
N ILE A 435 -2.24 25.12 31.52
CA ILE A 435 -3.12 24.70 32.62
C ILE A 435 -3.10 25.75 33.75
N GLU A 436 -1.92 26.27 34.08
CA GLU A 436 -1.75 27.29 35.11
C GLU A 436 -2.52 28.55 34.74
N MET A 437 -2.36 29.06 33.51
CA MET A 437 -3.10 30.22 33.02
C MET A 437 -4.63 29.99 33.06
N LYS A 438 -5.11 28.81 32.67
CA LYS A 438 -6.54 28.44 32.80
C LYS A 438 -7.04 28.59 34.25
N ASN A 439 -6.23 28.17 35.22
CA ASN A 439 -6.57 28.25 36.64
C ASN A 439 -6.51 29.69 37.17
N HIS A 440 -5.62 30.54 36.65
CA HIS A 440 -5.53 31.96 37.00
C HIS A 440 -6.72 32.77 36.48
N LEU A 441 -7.18 32.48 35.25
CA LEU A 441 -8.37 33.10 34.65
C LEU A 441 -9.64 32.90 35.51
N LEU A 442 -9.79 31.73 36.15
CA LEU A 442 -10.91 31.43 37.05
C LEU A 442 -10.82 32.16 38.39
N ARG A 443 -9.61 32.49 38.87
CA ARG A 443 -9.39 33.20 40.13
C ARG A 443 -9.48 34.72 39.99
N GLY A 444 -9.58 35.24 38.77
CA GLY A 444 -9.55 36.68 38.50
C GLY A 444 -8.21 37.33 38.82
N ALA A 445 -7.13 36.54 38.92
CA ALA A 445 -5.79 37.07 39.11
C ALA A 445 -5.33 37.72 37.79
N GLY A 446 -5.04 39.01 37.80
CA GLY A 446 -4.70 39.80 36.60
C GLY A 446 -3.31 39.54 36.03
N ASP A 447 -2.73 38.37 36.28
CA ASP A 447 -1.41 37.99 35.80
C ASP A 447 -1.59 37.15 34.53
N TYR A 448 -1.43 37.81 33.38
CA TYR A 448 -1.61 37.21 32.06
C TYR A 448 -0.23 37.04 31.42
N MET A 449 -0.01 35.91 30.72
CA MET A 449 1.21 35.73 29.94
C MET A 449 1.35 36.80 28.87
N GLU A 450 2.58 37.18 28.56
CA GLU A 450 2.85 38.01 27.39
C GLU A 450 2.43 37.28 26.10
N PRO A 451 1.91 38.00 25.09
CA PRO A 451 1.44 37.40 23.84
C PRO A 451 2.48 36.53 23.12
N GLU A 452 3.76 36.88 23.21
CA GLU A 452 4.85 36.11 22.59
C GLU A 452 5.09 34.77 23.32
N SER A 453 5.08 34.79 24.65
CA SER A 453 5.18 33.58 25.48
C SER A 453 3.96 32.67 25.31
N PHE A 454 2.77 33.26 25.17
CA PHE A 454 1.54 32.52 24.88
C PHE A 454 1.57 31.84 23.50
N GLN A 455 2.01 32.56 22.47
CA GLN A 455 2.19 31.99 21.12
C GLN A 455 3.24 30.86 21.12
N HIS A 456 4.35 31.03 21.82
CA HIS A 456 5.37 29.99 21.95
C HIS A 456 4.80 28.74 22.63
N SER A 457 4.05 28.91 23.72
CA SER A 457 3.39 27.80 24.44
C SER A 457 2.39 27.04 23.56
N ILE A 458 1.62 27.75 22.74
CA ILE A 458 0.70 27.11 21.77
C ILE A 458 1.48 26.37 20.67
N GLN A 459 2.55 26.95 20.15
CA GLN A 459 3.36 26.35 19.07
C GLN A 459 4.11 25.10 19.54
N ASP A 460 4.69 25.11 20.73
CA ASP A 460 5.33 23.95 21.34
C ASP A 460 4.32 22.82 21.54
N VAL A 461 3.10 23.14 22.00
CA VAL A 461 2.04 22.14 22.19
C VAL A 461 1.50 21.61 20.86
N LEU A 462 1.53 22.39 19.78
CA LEU A 462 1.16 21.94 18.42
C LEU A 462 2.19 21.00 17.79
N TYR A 463 3.44 21.01 18.27
CA TYR A 463 4.48 20.11 17.80
C TYR A 463 4.29 18.71 18.41
N LEU A 464 3.66 17.81 17.66
CA LEU A 464 3.64 16.39 17.99
C LEU A 464 4.83 15.71 17.34
N ASP A 465 5.71 15.16 18.17
CA ASP A 465 6.86 14.41 17.70
C ASP A 465 6.43 13.31 16.73
N PRO A 466 7.01 13.27 15.51
CA PRO A 466 6.70 12.20 14.59
C PRO A 466 7.18 10.88 15.18
N SER A 467 6.33 9.85 15.12
CA SER A 467 6.71 8.50 15.55
C SER A 467 8.02 8.08 14.88
N PRO A 468 8.95 7.43 15.59
CA PRO A 468 10.23 7.02 15.04
C PRO A 468 10.01 6.16 13.79
N GLN A 469 10.64 6.54 12.70
CA GLN A 469 10.65 5.79 11.45
C GLN A 469 11.81 4.81 11.50
N PHE A 470 11.50 3.53 11.27
CA PHE A 470 12.51 2.49 11.15
C PHE A 470 12.70 2.15 9.69
N PHE A 471 13.95 2.18 9.21
CA PHE A 471 14.27 1.96 7.80
C PHE A 471 14.51 0.48 7.43
N PHE A 472 14.18 -0.45 8.33
CA PHE A 472 14.35 -1.89 8.09
C PHE A 472 13.53 -2.36 6.90
N GLN A 473 12.32 -1.83 6.75
CA GLN A 473 11.41 -2.20 5.68
C GLN A 473 12.01 -1.87 4.31
N GLU A 474 12.60 -0.69 4.17
CA GLU A 474 13.22 -0.19 2.95
C GLU A 474 14.43 -1.04 2.55
N TRP A 475 15.30 -1.37 3.51
CA TRP A 475 16.46 -2.23 3.26
C TRP A 475 16.06 -3.66 2.89
N PHE A 476 15.10 -4.26 3.60
CA PHE A 476 14.59 -5.58 3.22
C PHE A 476 13.94 -5.58 1.84
N GLU A 477 13.26 -4.50 1.45
CA GLU A 477 12.72 -4.34 0.11
C GLU A 477 13.81 -4.23 -0.96
N VAL A 478 14.95 -3.60 -0.66
CA VAL A 478 16.14 -3.57 -1.54
C VAL A 478 16.71 -4.98 -1.72
N PHE A 479 16.97 -5.71 -0.63
CA PHE A 479 17.47 -7.10 -0.70
C PHE A 479 16.51 -8.04 -1.43
N ARG A 480 15.21 -7.93 -1.10
CA ARG A 480 14.15 -8.68 -1.78
C ARG A 480 14.14 -8.41 -3.29
N SER A 481 14.31 -7.14 -3.68
CA SER A 481 14.33 -6.74 -5.09
C SER A 481 15.60 -7.18 -5.82
N LEU A 482 16.75 -7.17 -5.14
CA LEU A 482 18.02 -7.68 -5.64
C LEU A 482 17.89 -9.17 -6.01
N PHE A 483 17.56 -10.02 -5.03
CA PHE A 483 17.46 -11.47 -5.25
C PHE A 483 16.33 -11.86 -6.21
N SER A 484 15.19 -11.14 -6.16
CA SER A 484 14.12 -11.34 -7.14
C SER A 484 14.53 -10.94 -8.56
N GLY A 485 15.44 -9.99 -8.73
CA GLY A 485 15.94 -9.58 -10.05
C GLY A 485 16.70 -10.70 -10.74
N PHE A 486 17.45 -11.51 -9.99
CA PHE A 486 18.21 -12.62 -10.55
C PHE A 486 17.31 -13.64 -11.24
N GLY A 487 16.31 -14.15 -10.51
CA GLY A 487 15.35 -15.12 -11.07
C GLY A 487 14.47 -14.54 -12.19
N LYS A 488 14.28 -13.22 -12.24
CA LYS A 488 13.60 -12.56 -13.37
C LYS A 488 14.48 -12.46 -14.61
N GLY A 489 15.77 -12.17 -14.43
CA GLY A 489 16.72 -12.07 -15.52
C GLY A 489 17.00 -13.43 -16.17
N GLN A 490 17.13 -14.50 -15.38
CA GLN A 490 17.20 -15.88 -15.89
C GLN A 490 15.97 -16.19 -16.77
N LYS A 491 14.76 -16.04 -16.22
CA LYS A 491 13.50 -16.30 -16.95
C LYS A 491 13.33 -15.49 -18.23
N PHE A 492 13.91 -14.29 -18.29
CA PHE A 492 13.90 -13.51 -19.50
C PHE A 492 14.79 -14.14 -20.58
N VAL A 493 15.95 -14.69 -20.21
CA VAL A 493 16.81 -15.40 -21.15
C VAL A 493 16.17 -16.71 -21.60
N ASP A 494 15.53 -17.46 -20.70
CA ASP A 494 14.75 -18.65 -21.08
C ASP A 494 13.67 -18.29 -22.12
N PHE A 495 13.06 -17.11 -21.99
CA PHE A 495 12.04 -16.62 -22.91
C PHE A 495 12.60 -16.10 -24.24
N ALA A 496 13.55 -15.18 -24.19
CA ALA A 496 14.11 -14.53 -25.38
C ALA A 496 15.06 -15.45 -26.15
N GLY A 497 15.74 -16.34 -25.42
CA GLY A 497 16.63 -17.37 -25.94
C GLY A 497 15.90 -18.66 -26.30
N ASN A 498 14.56 -18.71 -26.26
CA ASN A 498 13.80 -19.90 -26.66
C ASN A 498 14.25 -20.48 -28.02
N PRO A 499 14.54 -19.69 -29.08
CA PRO A 499 15.06 -20.22 -30.35
C PRO A 499 16.45 -20.87 -30.28
N LEU A 500 17.19 -20.65 -29.19
CA LEU A 500 18.53 -21.19 -28.96
C LEU A 500 18.51 -22.45 -28.08
N GLN A 501 17.34 -22.95 -27.71
CA GLN A 501 17.22 -24.23 -27.01
C GLN A 501 17.41 -25.37 -28.01
N GLU A 502 18.11 -26.42 -27.55
CA GLU A 502 18.40 -27.60 -28.37
C GLU A 502 17.62 -28.80 -27.84
N MET A 503 17.10 -29.61 -28.76
CA MET A 503 16.39 -30.83 -28.40
C MET A 503 17.39 -31.91 -27.98
N ASP A 504 17.19 -32.48 -26.81
CA ASP A 504 17.99 -33.61 -26.32
C ASP A 504 17.59 -34.94 -26.97
N GLU A 505 18.32 -36.00 -26.62
CA GLU A 505 18.09 -37.36 -27.14
C GLU A 505 16.69 -37.92 -26.79
N HIS A 506 16.01 -37.36 -25.78
CA HIS A 506 14.69 -37.76 -25.33
C HIS A 506 13.57 -36.90 -25.95
N GLY A 507 13.91 -35.92 -26.79
CA GLY A 507 12.95 -35.03 -27.43
C GLY A 507 12.56 -33.82 -26.58
N HIS A 508 13.29 -33.51 -25.50
CA HIS A 508 13.02 -32.34 -24.65
C HIS A 508 13.95 -31.19 -24.99
N TYR A 509 13.42 -29.96 -24.99
CA TYR A 509 14.22 -28.77 -25.24
C TYR A 509 15.03 -28.37 -24.00
N GLN A 510 16.34 -28.25 -24.16
CA GLN A 510 17.30 -27.89 -23.11
C GLN A 510 18.01 -26.57 -23.44
N ASP A 511 18.40 -25.86 -22.38
CA ASP A 511 19.14 -24.60 -22.51
C ASP A 511 20.59 -24.87 -22.98
N THR A 512 21.06 -24.07 -23.93
CA THR A 512 22.45 -24.15 -24.44
C THR A 512 23.45 -23.47 -23.51
N PRO A 513 24.76 -23.81 -23.57
CA PRO A 513 25.82 -23.14 -22.83
C PRO A 513 25.82 -21.61 -22.95
N ILE A 514 25.47 -21.09 -24.14
CA ILE A 514 25.38 -19.66 -24.42
C ILE A 514 24.23 -19.03 -23.62
N MET A 515 23.08 -19.70 -23.54
CA MET A 515 21.94 -19.24 -22.74
C MET A 515 22.31 -19.15 -21.25
N TYR A 516 23.08 -20.10 -20.71
CA TYR A 516 23.53 -20.01 -19.31
C TYR A 516 24.39 -18.77 -19.04
N VAL A 517 25.34 -18.46 -19.92
CA VAL A 517 26.19 -17.25 -19.79
C VAL A 517 25.33 -15.99 -19.87
N LEU A 518 24.41 -15.92 -20.84
CA LEU A 518 23.49 -14.79 -20.99
C LEU A 518 22.56 -14.66 -19.77
N ALA A 519 22.08 -15.78 -19.22
CA ALA A 519 21.22 -15.81 -18.04
C ALA A 519 21.93 -15.18 -16.84
N VAL A 520 23.21 -15.49 -16.60
CA VAL A 520 23.99 -14.88 -15.51
C VAL A 520 24.14 -13.38 -15.70
N PHE A 521 24.57 -12.91 -16.87
CA PHE A 521 24.72 -11.47 -17.13
C PHE A 521 23.40 -10.72 -16.99
N ASN A 522 22.32 -11.26 -17.55
CA ASN A 522 21.02 -10.63 -17.49
C ASN A 522 20.43 -10.68 -16.06
N ALA A 523 20.65 -11.76 -15.32
CA ALA A 523 20.26 -11.88 -13.93
C ALA A 523 20.95 -10.82 -13.05
N LEU A 524 22.24 -10.58 -13.24
CA LEU A 524 22.97 -9.49 -12.56
C LEU A 524 22.41 -8.13 -12.94
N PHE A 525 22.18 -7.89 -14.23
CA PHE A 525 21.63 -6.62 -14.72
C PHE A 525 20.25 -6.31 -14.13
N PHE A 526 19.32 -7.28 -14.16
CA PHE A 526 18.00 -7.15 -13.54
C PHE A 526 18.12 -6.94 -12.02
N SER A 527 18.98 -7.68 -11.33
CA SER A 527 19.20 -7.55 -9.89
C SER A 527 19.59 -6.13 -9.50
N ILE A 528 20.58 -5.57 -10.19
CA ILE A 528 21.08 -4.21 -9.94
C ILE A 528 19.97 -3.19 -10.18
N ILE A 529 19.31 -3.21 -11.34
CA ILE A 529 18.29 -2.21 -11.67
C ILE A 529 17.09 -2.27 -10.71
N LEU A 530 16.64 -3.47 -10.33
CA LEU A 530 15.53 -3.63 -9.40
C LEU A 530 15.90 -3.18 -7.98
N ALA A 531 17.12 -3.48 -7.52
CA ALA A 531 17.62 -3.03 -6.22
C ALA A 531 17.78 -1.51 -6.16
N LEU A 532 18.41 -0.89 -7.17
CA LEU A 532 18.59 0.56 -7.25
C LEU A 532 17.25 1.29 -7.32
N ARG A 533 16.25 0.75 -8.04
CA ARG A 533 14.90 1.31 -8.04
C ARG A 533 14.24 1.21 -6.66
N ALA A 534 14.41 0.10 -5.95
CA ALA A 534 13.89 -0.07 -4.59
C ALA A 534 14.55 0.94 -3.63
N LEU A 535 15.87 1.13 -3.75
CA LEU A 535 16.64 2.10 -2.99
C LEU A 535 16.14 3.53 -3.23
N ALA A 536 16.05 3.96 -4.49
CA ALA A 536 15.55 5.28 -4.88
C ALA A 536 14.11 5.53 -4.42
N LYS A 537 13.24 4.51 -4.47
CA LYS A 537 11.85 4.63 -4.01
C LYS A 537 11.72 4.68 -2.49
N GLY A 538 12.52 3.89 -1.77
CA GLY A 538 12.42 3.73 -0.32
C GLY A 538 13.12 4.85 0.44
N LEU A 539 14.37 5.14 0.09
CA LEU A 539 15.21 6.10 0.81
C LEU A 539 15.31 7.47 0.13
N GLY A 540 15.00 7.56 -1.16
CA GLY A 540 15.11 8.81 -1.93
C GLY A 540 13.87 9.71 -1.93
N ARG A 541 12.79 9.32 -1.24
CA ARG A 541 11.55 10.12 -1.17
C ARG A 541 11.37 10.73 0.22
N PRO A 542 10.99 12.01 0.34
CA PRO A 542 10.64 12.58 1.63
C PRO A 542 9.40 11.85 2.21
N PRO A 543 9.31 11.66 3.54
CA PRO A 543 8.18 10.97 4.17
C PRO A 543 6.87 11.74 3.93
N LYS A 544 5.89 11.10 3.29
CA LYS A 544 4.57 11.71 3.06
C LYS A 544 3.87 12.05 4.39
N GLY A 545 3.41 13.29 4.53
CA GLY A 545 2.63 13.76 5.69
C GLY A 545 3.43 14.46 6.79
N GLN A 546 4.75 14.62 6.61
CA GLN A 546 5.50 15.67 7.31
C GLN A 546 5.42 16.92 6.44
N ALA A 547 4.66 17.92 6.89
CA ALA A 547 4.76 19.25 6.31
C ALA A 547 6.21 19.72 6.53
N ASP A 548 6.84 20.22 5.46
CA ASP A 548 8.25 20.60 5.43
C ASP A 548 8.68 21.35 6.69
N LYS A 549 9.80 20.92 7.28
CA LYS A 549 10.54 21.68 8.29
C LYS A 549 11.02 23.04 7.74
N ASP A 550 11.04 23.21 6.42
CA ASP A 550 11.57 24.40 5.75
C ASP A 550 10.62 25.62 5.82
N GLY A 551 9.38 25.46 6.28
CA GLY A 551 8.48 26.59 6.53
C GLY A 551 8.73 27.34 7.85
N MET A 552 9.61 26.84 8.73
CA MET A 552 9.81 27.35 10.10
C MET A 552 11.12 28.12 10.31
N SER A 553 11.99 28.25 9.30
CA SER A 553 13.29 28.96 9.42
C SER A 553 13.38 30.27 8.61
N GLY A 554 12.24 30.83 8.18
CA GLY A 554 12.20 32.05 7.35
C GLY A 554 11.47 33.21 8.02
N ARG A 555 11.93 33.69 9.18
CA ARG A 555 11.67 35.08 9.60
C ARG A 555 12.73 35.93 8.89
N GLU A 556 12.46 36.30 7.64
CA GLU A 556 13.14 37.48 7.07
C GLU A 556 12.67 38.71 7.86
N PRO A 557 13.57 39.51 8.43
CA PRO A 557 13.18 40.74 9.09
C PRO A 557 12.68 41.73 8.03
N LEU A 558 11.43 42.16 8.21
CA LEU A 558 10.87 43.37 7.58
C LEU A 558 11.79 44.55 7.87
N ASN A 559 12.68 44.87 6.93
CA ASN A 559 13.30 46.18 6.87
C ASN A 559 12.52 47.05 5.89
N ALA A 560 12.04 48.16 6.43
CA ALA A 560 11.37 49.23 5.75
C ALA A 560 12.30 49.89 4.74
N GLU A 561 12.14 49.55 3.47
CA GLU A 561 12.55 50.38 2.35
C GLU A 561 11.69 49.97 1.14
N VAL A 562 11.37 50.92 0.26
CA VAL A 562 10.34 50.83 -0.80
C VAL A 562 8.93 51.22 -0.34
N ALA A 563 8.88 52.32 0.41
CA ALA A 563 7.80 53.30 0.30
C ALA A 563 8.38 54.59 -0.32
N LEU A 564 8.78 54.57 -1.59
CA LEU A 564 8.90 55.75 -2.46
C LEU A 564 9.47 55.36 -3.83
N LYS A 565 8.57 55.07 -4.79
CA LYS A 565 8.68 55.57 -6.17
C LYS A 565 7.36 55.32 -6.89
N THR A 566 6.51 56.32 -6.76
CA THR A 566 5.39 56.62 -7.67
C THR A 566 5.91 56.85 -9.08
N GLU A 567 5.03 56.61 -10.07
CA GLU A 567 5.00 57.20 -11.42
C GLU A 567 6.03 56.61 -12.42
N VAL A 568 5.65 56.01 -13.56
CA VAL A 568 4.81 56.51 -14.66
C VAL A 568 4.53 55.39 -15.67
N LEU A 569 3.39 55.49 -16.38
CA LEU A 569 3.01 54.85 -17.67
C LEU A 569 2.56 53.38 -17.65
N ARG A 570 1.47 52.93 -18.28
CA ARG A 570 0.27 53.53 -18.92
C ARG A 570 -0.55 52.38 -19.50
N GLU A 571 -1.84 52.39 -19.19
CA GLU A 571 -3.02 51.96 -19.97
C GLU A 571 -3.02 50.64 -20.77
N SER A 572 -3.94 49.76 -20.37
CA SER A 572 -5.17 49.36 -21.12
C SER A 572 -5.54 47.91 -20.73
N SER A 573 -6.78 47.49 -20.51
CA SER A 573 -8.08 48.15 -20.42
C SER A 573 -9.01 47.22 -19.63
N GLN A 574 -9.97 47.86 -18.97
CA GLN A 574 -11.16 47.38 -18.25
C GLN A 574 -11.91 46.21 -18.94
N SER A 575 -12.66 45.35 -18.24
CA SER A 575 -13.96 45.72 -17.67
C SER A 575 -14.51 44.71 -16.66
N ASN A 576 -15.06 45.27 -15.58
CA ASN A 576 -15.89 44.69 -14.52
C ASN A 576 -17.16 43.96 -15.04
N LYS A 577 -17.63 42.94 -14.30
CA LYS A 577 -18.93 42.98 -13.57
C LYS A 577 -19.25 41.72 -12.73
N SER A 578 -19.59 42.02 -11.47
CA SER A 578 -20.62 41.48 -10.55
C SER A 578 -20.78 39.98 -10.25
N LEU A 579 -20.79 39.70 -8.94
CA LEU A 579 -21.52 38.60 -8.27
C LEU A 579 -23.00 38.55 -8.70
N THR A 580 -23.56 37.35 -8.96
CA THR A 580 -24.55 36.68 -8.09
C THR A 580 -24.89 35.26 -8.59
N ASP A 581 -25.10 34.37 -7.62
CA ASP A 581 -25.99 33.20 -7.55
C ASP A 581 -25.82 31.91 -8.37
N SER A 582 -25.69 30.83 -7.59
CA SER A 582 -26.39 29.55 -7.69
C SER A 582 -26.33 28.77 -9.00
N GLN A 583 -25.47 27.74 -9.03
CA GLN A 583 -25.91 26.44 -9.58
C GLN A 583 -25.16 25.27 -8.94
N LYS A 584 -25.93 24.43 -8.24
CA LYS A 584 -25.55 23.07 -7.83
C LYS A 584 -25.15 22.27 -9.08
N SER A 585 -23.86 21.93 -9.21
CA SER A 585 -23.38 20.95 -10.17
C SER A 585 -23.23 19.60 -9.48
N ILE A 586 -24.23 18.74 -9.69
CA ILE A 586 -24.13 17.30 -9.49
C ILE A 586 -23.28 16.77 -10.65
N PHE A 587 -22.04 16.37 -10.37
CA PHE A 587 -21.20 15.71 -11.35
C PHE A 587 -21.58 14.23 -11.46
N THR A 588 -22.38 13.93 -12.48
CA THR A 588 -22.75 12.58 -12.89
C THR A 588 -21.54 11.86 -13.50
N ILE A 589 -21.29 10.65 -13.01
CA ILE A 589 -20.30 9.68 -13.48
C ILE A 589 -20.58 9.33 -14.96
N PRO A 590 -19.59 9.35 -15.88
CA PRO A 590 -19.77 8.72 -17.17
C PRO A 590 -19.58 7.20 -17.04
N SER A 591 -20.65 6.48 -17.36
CA SER A 591 -20.73 5.03 -17.51
C SER A 591 -19.77 4.52 -18.59
N LEU A 592 -18.74 3.80 -18.17
CA LEU A 592 -17.79 3.12 -19.05
C LEU A 592 -18.21 1.66 -19.31
N ILE A 593 -19.45 1.45 -19.75
CA ILE A 593 -19.94 0.16 -20.28
C ILE A 593 -20.95 0.49 -21.39
N GLY A 594 -20.51 0.40 -22.65
CA GLY A 594 -21.34 0.77 -23.79
C GLY A 594 -20.73 0.48 -25.15
N PHE A 595 -19.91 -0.57 -25.27
CA PHE A 595 -19.43 -1.07 -26.55
C PHE A 595 -20.19 -2.36 -26.86
N PHE A 596 -21.42 -2.24 -27.37
CA PHE A 596 -22.13 -3.18 -28.25
C PHE A 596 -23.62 -2.78 -28.26
N SER A 597 -23.97 -1.84 -29.13
CA SER A 597 -25.36 -1.68 -29.57
C SER A 597 -25.36 -1.21 -31.03
N LYS A 598 -25.48 -2.16 -31.95
CA LYS A 598 -25.72 -1.88 -33.37
C LYS A 598 -27.15 -1.35 -33.53
N LYS A 599 -27.33 -0.21 -34.20
CA LYS A 599 -28.61 0.14 -34.83
C LYS A 599 -28.58 -0.25 -36.32
N PRO A 600 -29.70 -0.70 -36.89
CA PRO A 600 -29.79 -1.13 -38.29
C PRO A 600 -30.09 0.06 -39.21
N THR A 601 -29.63 0.00 -40.45
CA THR A 601 -29.96 0.94 -41.51
C THR A 601 -30.44 0.16 -42.74
N PRO A 602 -31.44 0.65 -43.50
CA PRO A 602 -32.25 -0.17 -44.39
C PRO A 602 -31.70 -0.27 -45.82
N SER A 603 -32.29 -1.23 -46.54
CA SER A 603 -32.05 -1.71 -47.89
C SER A 603 -32.18 -0.70 -49.03
N SER A 604 -31.34 -0.87 -50.07
CA SER A 604 -31.73 -0.71 -51.49
C SER A 604 -30.77 -1.45 -52.44
N THR A 605 -31.29 -2.51 -53.04
CA THR A 605 -31.19 -2.96 -54.46
C THR A 605 -30.07 -2.45 -55.36
N LEU A 606 -29.28 -3.34 -56.01
CA LEU A 606 -29.45 -3.80 -57.41
C LEU A 606 -28.35 -4.80 -57.88
N SER A 607 -28.79 -5.84 -58.61
CA SER A 607 -28.13 -6.62 -59.71
C SER A 607 -26.89 -7.53 -59.49
N THR A 608 -27.20 -8.85 -59.49
CA THR A 608 -26.62 -10.08 -60.13
C THR A 608 -25.47 -9.96 -61.16
N PRO A 609 -24.77 -11.07 -61.59
CA PRO A 609 -24.86 -12.47 -61.15
C PRO A 609 -23.52 -13.21 -60.90
N GLN A 610 -23.57 -14.26 -60.07
CA GLN A 610 -22.59 -15.35 -60.04
C GLN A 610 -23.21 -16.64 -60.57
N THR A 611 -22.48 -17.33 -61.44
CA THR A 611 -22.72 -18.67 -61.96
C THR A 611 -22.38 -19.75 -60.93
N SER A 612 -23.31 -20.68 -60.71
CA SER A 612 -23.11 -22.00 -60.09
C SER A 612 -22.44 -22.97 -61.10
N PRO A 613 -21.83 -24.11 -60.72
CA PRO A 613 -22.50 -25.32 -60.16
C PRO A 613 -21.67 -25.94 -59.00
N ARG A 614 -21.96 -27.02 -58.25
CA ARG A 614 -23.07 -27.96 -57.99
C ARG A 614 -22.43 -29.14 -57.21
N ALA A 615 -23.07 -29.57 -56.12
CA ALA A 615 -23.14 -30.92 -55.54
C ALA A 615 -21.88 -31.80 -55.36
N SER A 616 -21.67 -32.30 -54.14
CA SER A 616 -22.05 -33.68 -53.74
C SER A 616 -21.63 -34.01 -52.29
N LYS A 617 -22.62 -34.41 -51.47
CA LYS A 617 -22.51 -35.44 -50.41
C LYS A 617 -22.81 -36.79 -51.09
N PRO A 618 -22.51 -38.00 -50.54
CA PRO A 618 -22.45 -38.35 -49.11
C PRO A 618 -21.42 -39.45 -48.70
N ALA A 619 -21.28 -39.73 -47.40
CA ALA A 619 -21.27 -41.10 -46.84
C ALA A 619 -21.21 -41.07 -45.31
N THR A 620 -22.15 -41.76 -44.68
CA THR A 620 -22.25 -42.01 -43.24
C THR A 620 -21.68 -43.41 -42.93
N PRO A 621 -20.86 -43.60 -41.89
CA PRO A 621 -20.57 -44.93 -41.36
C PRO A 621 -21.36 -45.24 -40.06
N PRO A 622 -21.50 -46.53 -39.70
CA PRO A 622 -22.55 -47.03 -38.82
C PRO A 622 -22.21 -46.94 -37.32
N ARG A 623 -23.29 -46.95 -36.53
CA ARG A 623 -23.33 -46.93 -35.07
C ARG A 623 -23.26 -48.36 -34.51
N PRO A 624 -22.46 -48.65 -33.47
CA PRO A 624 -22.65 -49.85 -32.66
C PRO A 624 -23.12 -49.55 -31.23
N ALA A 625 -24.19 -50.26 -30.87
CA ALA A 625 -24.57 -50.87 -29.59
C ALA A 625 -24.26 -50.17 -28.25
N THR A 626 -25.35 -49.79 -27.58
CA THR A 626 -25.48 -49.48 -26.15
C THR A 626 -25.40 -50.77 -25.30
N PRO A 627 -24.59 -50.83 -24.22
CA PRO A 627 -24.76 -51.80 -23.17
C PRO A 627 -25.54 -51.24 -21.97
N GLN A 628 -26.22 -52.17 -21.31
CA GLN A 628 -27.27 -52.03 -20.33
C GLN A 628 -26.85 -51.37 -19.00
N ARG A 629 -27.83 -50.73 -18.38
CA ARG A 629 -27.82 -50.07 -17.07
C ARG A 629 -28.06 -51.11 -15.95
N PRO A 630 -27.21 -51.19 -14.92
CA PRO A 630 -27.56 -51.92 -13.70
C PRO A 630 -28.26 -51.03 -12.66
N ALA A 631 -29.01 -51.72 -11.81
CA ALA A 631 -30.03 -51.23 -10.90
C ALA A 631 -29.54 -50.33 -9.75
N THR A 632 -30.42 -49.41 -9.38
CA THR A 632 -30.41 -48.57 -8.18
C THR A 632 -30.59 -49.41 -6.92
N PRO A 633 -29.76 -49.27 -5.87
CA PRO A 633 -30.14 -49.67 -4.53
C PRO A 633 -30.75 -48.52 -3.73
N SER A 634 -31.72 -48.92 -2.93
CA SER A 634 -32.61 -48.21 -2.03
C SER A 634 -31.94 -47.24 -1.05
N ARG A 635 -32.62 -46.11 -0.86
CA ARG A 635 -32.35 -45.02 0.08
C ARG A 635 -32.80 -45.41 1.51
N PRO A 636 -31.96 -45.27 2.56
CA PRO A 636 -32.44 -45.23 3.93
C PRO A 636 -32.88 -43.80 4.30
N SER A 637 -34.06 -43.72 4.89
CA SER A 637 -34.68 -42.55 5.50
C SER A 637 -34.14 -42.28 6.90
N THR A 638 -33.74 -41.05 7.19
CA THR A 638 -33.51 -40.53 8.55
C THR A 638 -33.68 -38.99 8.57
N PRO A 639 -33.91 -38.36 9.74
CA PRO A 639 -35.13 -37.60 10.01
C PRO A 639 -34.99 -36.07 9.85
N SER A 640 -36.15 -35.42 9.72
CA SER A 640 -36.33 -33.98 9.71
C SER A 640 -35.98 -33.34 11.06
N ILE A 641 -34.94 -32.51 11.08
CA ILE A 641 -34.68 -31.56 12.17
C ILE A 641 -35.39 -30.25 11.84
N SER A 642 -36.35 -29.88 12.69
CA SER A 642 -37.06 -28.59 12.67
C SER A 642 -36.20 -27.52 13.33
N THR A 643 -35.64 -26.60 12.54
CA THR A 643 -34.96 -25.40 13.06
C THR A 643 -35.96 -24.25 13.11
N LYS A 644 -36.48 -23.96 14.31
CA LYS A 644 -37.21 -22.72 14.60
C LYS A 644 -36.29 -21.53 14.33
N LEU A 645 -36.67 -20.70 13.36
CA LEU A 645 -36.04 -19.40 13.09
C LEU A 645 -36.39 -18.44 14.24
N ILE A 646 -35.42 -18.16 15.13
CA ILE A 646 -35.52 -17.05 16.08
C ILE A 646 -35.20 -15.77 15.31
N LYS A 647 -36.21 -14.92 15.10
CA LYS A 647 -36.05 -13.54 14.62
C LYS A 647 -35.36 -12.72 15.72
N PRO A 648 -34.17 -12.13 15.51
CA PRO A 648 -33.64 -11.15 16.44
C PRO A 648 -34.45 -9.86 16.33
N SER A 649 -35.08 -9.45 17.43
CA SER A 649 -35.74 -8.16 17.59
C SER A 649 -34.69 -7.04 17.56
N ILE A 650 -34.74 -6.21 16.54
CA ILE A 650 -33.92 -4.98 16.43
C ILE A 650 -34.60 -3.90 17.28
N PRO A 651 -33.93 -3.30 18.28
CA PRO A 651 -34.50 -2.22 19.06
C PRO A 651 -34.61 -0.95 18.21
N HIS A 652 -35.77 -0.31 18.28
CA HIS A 652 -36.05 0.98 17.63
C HIS A 652 -35.30 2.09 18.39
N ILE A 653 -34.24 2.63 17.79
CA ILE A 653 -33.46 3.76 18.33
C ILE A 653 -34.17 5.06 17.94
N LYS A 654 -34.54 5.88 18.94
CA LYS A 654 -35.35 7.10 18.77
C LYS A 654 -34.58 8.42 18.90
N SER A 655 -33.27 8.41 19.14
CA SER A 655 -32.49 9.66 19.19
C SER A 655 -31.01 9.50 18.82
N GLU A 656 -30.41 10.59 18.34
CA GLU A 656 -29.01 10.69 17.90
C GLU A 656 -28.00 10.51 19.06
N ASN A 657 -28.41 10.78 20.30
CA ASN A 657 -27.60 10.54 21.50
C ASN A 657 -27.50 9.05 21.88
N ASP A 658 -28.54 8.26 21.61
CA ASP A 658 -28.53 6.81 21.87
C ASP A 658 -27.58 6.07 20.89
N PHE A 659 -27.33 6.65 19.71
CA PHE A 659 -26.42 6.10 18.70
C PHE A 659 -24.94 6.25 19.09
N SER A 660 -24.56 7.36 19.74
CA SER A 660 -23.20 7.60 20.23
C SER A 660 -22.77 6.61 21.32
N ILE A 661 -23.69 6.30 22.24
CA ILE A 661 -23.46 5.33 23.32
C ILE A 661 -23.39 3.89 22.76
N TYR A 662 -24.22 3.58 21.75
CA TYR A 662 -24.20 2.26 21.11
C TYR A 662 -22.95 2.05 20.24
N ALA A 663 -22.45 3.09 19.57
CA ALA A 663 -21.21 3.05 18.79
C ALA A 663 -19.97 2.85 19.67
N ALA A 664 -19.88 3.52 20.83
CA ALA A 664 -18.82 3.31 21.80
C ALA A 664 -18.84 1.89 22.40
N SER A 665 -20.03 1.32 22.62
CA SER A 665 -20.22 -0.06 23.08
C SER A 665 -19.80 -1.10 22.04
N LEU A 666 -20.10 -0.85 20.75
CA LEU A 666 -19.67 -1.73 19.65
C LEU A 666 -18.15 -1.68 19.43
N GLN A 667 -17.55 -0.49 19.57
CA GLN A 667 -16.11 -0.29 19.44
C GLN A 667 -15.32 -1.03 20.54
N ASN A 668 -15.82 -1.03 21.77
CA ASN A 668 -15.23 -1.81 22.88
C ASN A 668 -15.48 -3.33 22.74
N LYS A 669 -16.62 -3.76 22.17
CA LYS A 669 -16.88 -5.19 21.92
C LYS A 669 -16.04 -5.77 20.79
N VAL A 670 -15.75 -4.97 19.74
CA VAL A 670 -14.85 -5.39 18.66
C VAL A 670 -13.39 -5.45 19.15
N LEU A 671 -12.97 -4.53 20.02
CA LEU A 671 -11.67 -4.60 20.70
C LEU A 671 -11.53 -5.75 21.71
N GLY A 672 -12.63 -6.33 22.19
CA GLY A 672 -12.63 -7.49 23.08
C GLY A 672 -12.78 -8.84 22.38
N LEU A 673 -13.05 -8.86 21.07
CA LEU A 673 -13.18 -10.07 20.24
C LEU A 673 -12.00 -10.27 19.27
N MET A 674 -11.10 -9.29 19.18
CA MET A 674 -9.76 -9.38 18.58
C MET A 674 -8.72 -9.53 19.68
#